data_AF-A0AA35PQ33-F1
#
_entry.id   AF-A0AA35PQ33-F1
#
_cell.length_a   1.000
_cell.length_b   1.000
_cell.length_c   1.000
_cell.angle_alpha   90.00
_cell.angle_beta   90.00
_cell.angle_gamma   90.00
#
_symmetry.space_group_name_H-M   'P 1'
#
loop_
_entity.id
_entity.type
_entity.pdbx_description
1 polymer ?
#
loop_
_entity_poly.entity_id
_entity_poly.type
_entity_poly.pdbx_seq_one_letter_code
_entity_poly.pdbx_strand_id
1 'polypeptide(L)'
;MSDQLKFIVEKLNKEPFKKNFNLITFDSLESMQLLQLLNDVLGEIDPKQVVDIREELPEQTAKRMLSLLGILKYKPPGGTSDLSTFRQGLVIGSKPVIHPVLHWLLQRTNELKKRAYLARFLIKVDVPAEFLQDDAVSDTNRQYEELMEAFKNLHKECEQLKTSGFSTAEIRRDITAMEEEKDQLMKRVERLKKRVETVQNHQRMLEMARQLRVEKEREESLSQQKQEQKNQLFHAEQRLQRVQLQLKDMRHAAVDSKPESLMKRLEEETKFNTYLVSEKFPRELEIKKQSLYFLQKVVAEPAMGQSDLNELETKINEVNIQINQLIEKRMMKYEPIDSKFSMYRQQASIISRKKAAKAEELQAAKEELSNLEKQMLQKSSQARELNGAEVLKGDEFKRYVNKLRSKNTLYKKKRLDIAEITAEYGILQRTEELLKQRHEDIQQQLQAIEDKKGISGYSYTQEELERVSAVKSEMDEMKGRTLDNMSEMVKKLNAMVADKKSSLAPIIKDLRQLRQKCQELTQECGEKKTQYDSCAAGLESNRSALEQEVKALHEECIQEESRYHHINCMKKILEVSLQRAKDEMKLYVSSDMQERRKAIREQYTRMITEQENLGKKLREKQKSVRESHGPNLKQVKMWRDFQLLMECKKECFLKQQNQASIGQVIQEGGEDRLVL
;
A
#
# COMPACT_ATOMS: atom_id res chain seq x y z
N MET A 1 47.67 -32.33 -8.97
CA MET A 1 48.91 -31.62 -9.38
C MET A 1 48.67 -30.53 -10.44
N SER A 2 47.89 -30.76 -11.51
CA SER A 2 47.63 -29.72 -12.53
C SER A 2 46.98 -28.45 -11.98
N ASP A 3 45.98 -28.56 -11.09
CA ASP A 3 45.29 -27.39 -10.54
C ASP A 3 46.13 -26.62 -9.50
N GLN A 4 47.02 -27.30 -8.77
CA GLN A 4 47.97 -26.66 -7.86
C GLN A 4 48.99 -25.81 -8.64
N LEU A 5 49.50 -26.34 -9.75
CA LEU A 5 50.42 -25.62 -10.62
C LEU A 5 49.74 -24.43 -11.31
N LYS A 6 48.51 -24.61 -11.82
CA LYS A 6 47.70 -23.51 -12.38
C LYS A 6 47.49 -22.39 -11.36
N PHE A 7 47.14 -22.74 -10.12
CA PHE A 7 46.94 -21.77 -9.05
C PHE A 7 48.23 -21.00 -8.69
N ILE A 8 49.36 -21.70 -8.60
CA ILE A 8 50.67 -21.08 -8.32
C ILE A 8 51.02 -20.08 -9.43
N VAL A 9 50.92 -20.49 -10.70
CA VAL A 9 51.21 -19.63 -11.86
C VAL A 9 50.28 -18.42 -11.91
N GLU A 10 48.97 -18.62 -11.69
CA GLU A 10 48.00 -17.51 -11.67
C GLU A 10 48.30 -16.49 -10.57
N LYS A 11 48.72 -16.94 -9.39
CA LYS A 11 49.04 -16.05 -8.25
C LYS A 11 50.39 -15.35 -8.40
N LEU A 12 51.39 -16.01 -8.99
CA LEU A 12 52.69 -15.39 -9.28
C LEU A 12 52.63 -14.35 -10.40
N ASN A 13 51.62 -14.43 -11.27
CA ASN A 13 51.39 -13.44 -12.33
C ASN A 13 50.60 -12.21 -11.85
N LYS A 14 49.90 -12.30 -10.71
CA LYS A 14 49.19 -11.19 -10.08
C LYS A 14 50.16 -10.31 -9.25
N GLU A 15 49.71 -9.11 -8.89
CA GLU A 15 50.45 -8.28 -7.91
C GLU A 15 50.51 -9.01 -6.57
N PRO A 16 51.66 -9.06 -5.86
CA PRO A 16 52.86 -8.21 -5.98
C PRO A 16 54.02 -8.78 -6.84
N PHE A 17 53.93 -10.00 -7.38
CA PHE A 17 55.10 -10.71 -7.95
C PHE A 17 55.34 -10.47 -9.46
N LYS A 18 54.28 -10.26 -10.26
CA LYS A 18 54.33 -9.89 -11.71
C LYS A 18 55.34 -10.68 -12.58
N LYS A 19 55.49 -12.00 -12.37
CA LYS A 19 56.53 -12.80 -13.06
C LYS A 19 56.15 -13.41 -14.42
N ASN A 20 54.93 -13.18 -14.93
CA ASN A 20 54.44 -13.58 -16.27
C ASN A 20 54.83 -15.01 -16.72
N PHE A 21 54.72 -16.00 -15.84
CA PHE A 21 55.00 -17.39 -16.18
C PHE A 21 53.82 -18.06 -16.91
N ASN A 22 54.14 -18.94 -17.87
CA ASN A 22 53.25 -19.96 -18.41
C ASN A 22 53.45 -21.29 -17.66
N LEU A 23 52.49 -22.21 -17.74
CA LEU A 23 52.59 -23.55 -17.10
C LEU A 23 53.88 -24.31 -17.49
N ILE A 24 54.28 -24.20 -18.76
CA ILE A 24 55.48 -24.86 -19.30
C ILE A 24 56.76 -24.16 -18.82
N THR A 25 56.77 -22.83 -18.76
CA THR A 25 57.94 -22.06 -18.30
C THR A 25 58.14 -22.19 -16.79
N PHE A 26 57.07 -22.38 -16.02
CA PHE A 26 57.15 -22.61 -14.58
C PHE A 26 57.63 -24.03 -14.25
N ASP A 27 57.16 -25.05 -14.98
CA ASP A 27 57.63 -26.43 -14.77
C ASP A 27 59.04 -26.68 -15.34
N SER A 28 59.54 -25.84 -16.24
CA SER A 28 60.94 -25.93 -16.71
C SER A 28 61.95 -25.22 -15.81
N LEU A 29 61.52 -24.60 -14.70
CA LEU A 29 62.43 -23.94 -13.75
C LEU A 29 63.36 -24.94 -13.08
N GLU A 30 64.66 -24.61 -13.09
CA GLU A 30 65.70 -25.37 -12.40
C GLU A 30 65.58 -25.24 -10.87
N SER A 31 66.12 -26.21 -10.13
CA SER A 31 66.01 -26.27 -8.67
C SER A 31 66.49 -24.99 -7.96
N MET A 32 67.55 -24.34 -8.46
CA MET A 32 68.07 -23.09 -7.91
C MET A 32 67.13 -21.90 -8.19
N GLN A 33 66.54 -21.85 -9.38
CA GLN A 33 65.58 -20.81 -9.76
C GLN A 33 64.26 -20.96 -8.98
N LEU A 34 63.85 -22.20 -8.72
CA LEU A 34 62.67 -22.53 -7.92
C LEU A 34 62.85 -22.16 -6.45
N LEU A 35 64.07 -22.35 -5.90
CA LEU A 35 64.43 -21.88 -4.57
C LEU A 35 64.46 -20.36 -4.49
N GLN A 36 64.99 -19.68 -5.51
CA GLN A 36 64.96 -18.21 -5.57
C GLN A 36 63.52 -17.70 -5.61
N LEU A 37 62.66 -18.34 -6.39
CA LEU A 37 61.24 -18.01 -6.45
C LEU A 37 60.54 -18.21 -5.09
N LEU A 38 60.86 -19.27 -4.37
CA LEU A 38 60.37 -19.48 -3.00
C LEU A 38 60.88 -18.40 -2.05
N ASN A 39 62.14 -18.00 -2.17
CA ASN A 39 62.72 -16.94 -1.35
C ASN A 39 62.14 -15.57 -1.66
N ASP A 40 61.86 -15.26 -2.92
CA ASP A 40 61.18 -14.02 -3.31
C ASP A 40 59.76 -13.97 -2.74
N VAL A 41 59.05 -15.12 -2.73
CA VAL A 41 57.73 -15.24 -2.08
C VAL A 41 57.83 -15.07 -0.56
N LEU A 42 58.87 -15.62 0.07
CA LEU A 42 59.11 -15.44 1.51
C LEU A 42 59.58 -14.03 1.86
N GLY A 43 60.36 -13.36 0.99
CA GLY A 43 60.82 -11.99 1.15
C GLY A 43 59.69 -10.97 1.05
N GLU A 44 58.67 -11.27 0.25
CA GLU A 44 57.43 -10.49 0.21
C GLU A 44 56.57 -10.68 1.47
N ILE A 45 56.71 -11.82 2.18
CA ILE A 45 56.02 -12.11 3.44
C ILE A 45 56.76 -11.49 4.64
N ASP A 46 58.09 -11.60 4.68
CA ASP A 46 58.96 -10.97 5.68
C ASP A 46 60.15 -10.28 4.99
N PRO A 47 60.21 -8.92 5.00
CA PRO A 47 61.28 -8.16 4.37
C PRO A 47 62.69 -8.47 4.89
N LYS A 48 62.83 -9.07 6.09
CA LYS A 48 64.14 -9.49 6.63
C LYS A 48 64.77 -10.66 5.87
N GLN A 49 64.00 -11.34 5.03
CA GLN A 49 64.39 -12.56 4.34
C GLN A 49 64.90 -12.33 2.90
N VAL A 50 64.90 -11.08 2.43
CA VAL A 50 65.40 -10.70 1.11
C VAL A 50 66.93 -10.83 1.08
N VAL A 51 67.41 -12.00 0.65
CA VAL A 51 68.83 -12.35 0.48
C VAL A 51 68.97 -13.06 -0.86
N ASP A 52 70.00 -12.80 -1.64
CA ASP A 52 70.27 -13.60 -2.84
C ASP A 52 70.81 -14.98 -2.43
N ILE A 53 70.16 -16.06 -2.89
CA ILE A 53 70.53 -17.44 -2.51
C ILE A 53 71.96 -17.77 -3.00
N ARG A 54 72.50 -17.01 -3.94
CA ARG A 54 73.88 -17.16 -4.43
C ARG A 54 74.94 -16.77 -3.41
N GLU A 55 74.59 -15.97 -2.40
CA GLU A 55 75.51 -15.48 -1.38
C GLU A 55 75.55 -16.35 -0.11
N GLU A 56 74.60 -17.29 0.05
CA GLU A 56 74.47 -18.16 1.24
C GLU A 56 74.84 -19.62 0.92
N LEU A 57 75.39 -20.34 1.90
CA LEU A 57 75.54 -21.80 1.80
C LEU A 57 74.14 -22.46 1.72
N PRO A 58 73.94 -23.50 0.87
CA PRO A 58 72.64 -24.15 0.73
C PRO A 58 72.03 -24.66 2.04
N GLU A 59 72.87 -25.13 2.96
CA GLU A 59 72.42 -25.59 4.29
C GLU A 59 71.98 -24.44 5.22
N GLN A 60 72.63 -23.28 5.11
CA GLN A 60 72.28 -22.09 5.89
C GLN A 60 70.96 -21.49 5.36
N THR A 61 70.79 -21.44 4.04
CA THR A 61 69.55 -21.03 3.38
C THR A 61 68.38 -21.92 3.81
N ALA A 62 68.56 -23.25 3.78
CA ALA A 62 67.53 -24.19 4.19
C ALA A 62 67.19 -24.05 5.69
N LYS A 63 68.18 -23.82 6.58
CA LYS A 63 67.93 -23.58 8.00
C LYS A 63 67.15 -22.29 8.24
N ARG A 64 67.47 -21.22 7.52
CA ARG A 64 66.77 -19.92 7.57
C ARG A 64 65.32 -20.05 7.10
N MET A 65 65.11 -20.68 5.94
CA MET A 65 63.77 -20.94 5.40
C MET A 65 62.95 -21.86 6.31
N LEU A 66 63.54 -22.89 6.92
CA LEU A 66 62.87 -23.78 7.88
C LEU A 66 62.47 -23.06 9.16
N SER A 67 63.34 -22.19 9.69
CA SER A 67 63.02 -21.37 10.86
C SER A 67 61.80 -20.47 10.59
N LEU A 68 61.78 -19.81 9.43
CA LEU A 68 60.66 -18.96 9.02
C LEU A 68 59.37 -19.76 8.76
N LEU A 69 59.45 -20.90 8.07
CA LEU A 69 58.31 -21.79 7.88
C LEU A 69 57.77 -22.33 9.22
N GLY A 70 58.65 -22.54 10.21
CA GLY A 70 58.29 -22.88 11.59
C GLY A 70 57.53 -21.76 12.30
N ILE A 71 57.98 -20.50 12.17
CA ILE A 71 57.29 -19.31 12.69
C ILE A 71 55.90 -19.15 12.04
N LEU A 72 55.82 -19.38 10.73
CA LEU A 72 54.58 -19.39 9.97
C LEU A 72 53.67 -20.59 10.31
N LYS A 73 54.17 -21.56 11.10
CA LYS A 73 53.52 -22.83 11.46
C LYS A 73 53.09 -23.67 10.25
N TYR A 74 53.92 -23.71 9.22
CA TYR A 74 53.76 -24.65 8.12
C TYR A 74 54.01 -26.08 8.61
N LYS A 75 53.09 -27.00 8.31
CA LYS A 75 53.27 -28.44 8.55
C LYS A 75 53.51 -29.13 7.20
N PRO A 76 54.67 -29.77 6.97
CA PRO A 76 54.92 -30.45 5.72
C PRO A 76 53.93 -31.62 5.53
N PRO A 77 53.43 -31.84 4.31
CA PRO A 77 52.55 -32.98 4.01
C PRO A 77 53.37 -34.29 4.13
N GLY A 78 53.18 -35.02 5.23
CA GLY A 78 53.91 -36.26 5.53
C GLY A 78 54.05 -36.61 7.03
N GLY A 79 53.84 -35.65 7.93
CA GLY A 79 54.03 -35.89 9.38
C GLY A 79 55.49 -35.84 9.82
N THR A 80 55.75 -36.01 11.12
CA THR A 80 57.05 -35.76 11.78
C THR A 80 58.19 -36.70 11.36
N SER A 81 57.89 -37.79 10.66
CA SER A 81 58.84 -38.79 10.16
C SER A 81 59.73 -38.26 9.02
N ASP A 82 59.23 -37.29 8.25
CA ASP A 82 59.86 -36.80 7.01
C ASP A 82 60.61 -35.47 7.18
N LEU A 83 60.92 -35.04 8.41
CA LEU A 83 61.63 -33.77 8.63
C LEU A 83 63.06 -33.77 8.05
N SER A 84 63.72 -34.94 8.06
CA SER A 84 65.05 -35.11 7.47
C SER A 84 65.01 -35.09 5.93
N THR A 85 64.04 -35.78 5.34
CA THR A 85 63.81 -35.83 3.88
C THR A 85 63.29 -34.49 3.35
N PHE A 86 62.49 -33.76 4.13
CA PHE A 86 62.06 -32.39 3.85
C PHE A 86 63.22 -31.40 3.90
N ARG A 87 64.12 -31.51 4.89
CA ARG A 87 65.34 -30.70 4.96
C ARG A 87 66.26 -30.96 3.76
N GLN A 88 66.47 -32.23 3.41
CA GLN A 88 67.24 -32.61 2.21
C GLN A 88 66.56 -32.10 0.93
N GLY A 89 65.24 -32.20 0.82
CA GLY A 89 64.47 -31.70 -0.32
C GLY A 89 64.50 -30.18 -0.47
N LEU A 90 64.59 -29.43 0.63
CA LEU A 90 64.75 -27.98 0.61
C LEU A 90 66.18 -27.54 0.25
N VAL A 91 67.20 -28.32 0.64
CA VAL A 91 68.60 -28.08 0.24
C VAL A 91 68.81 -28.36 -1.25
N ILE A 92 68.20 -29.43 -1.79
CA ILE A 92 68.32 -29.84 -3.20
C ILE A 92 67.40 -29.01 -4.12
N GLY A 93 66.34 -28.41 -3.56
CA GLY A 93 65.35 -27.65 -4.32
C GLY A 93 64.36 -28.54 -5.07
N SER A 94 63.87 -29.60 -4.45
CA SER A 94 63.02 -30.58 -5.12
C SER A 94 61.60 -30.06 -5.35
N LYS A 95 61.13 -30.19 -6.60
CA LYS A 95 59.75 -29.86 -7.02
C LYS A 95 58.64 -30.43 -6.13
N PRO A 96 58.66 -31.71 -5.69
CA PRO A 96 57.59 -32.26 -4.84
C PRO A 96 57.52 -31.63 -3.45
N VAL A 97 58.60 -30.96 -2.99
CA VAL A 97 58.64 -30.28 -1.69
C VAL A 97 58.30 -28.80 -1.84
N ILE A 98 58.81 -28.12 -2.88
CA ILE A 98 58.59 -26.68 -3.06
C ILE A 98 57.19 -26.36 -3.59
N HIS A 99 56.63 -27.14 -4.51
CA HIS A 99 55.31 -26.84 -5.07
C HIS A 99 54.19 -26.81 -4.00
N PRO A 100 54.12 -27.76 -3.04
CA PRO A 100 53.16 -27.67 -1.94
C PRO A 100 53.40 -26.47 -1.01
N VAL A 101 54.67 -26.12 -0.76
CA VAL A 101 55.03 -24.95 0.06
C VAL A 101 54.57 -23.66 -0.62
N LEU A 102 54.88 -23.48 -1.91
CA LEU A 102 54.43 -22.33 -2.70
C LEU A 102 52.91 -22.24 -2.77
N HIS A 103 52.23 -23.37 -2.99
CA HIS A 103 50.78 -23.42 -3.00
C HIS A 103 50.20 -22.91 -1.68
N TRP A 104 50.74 -23.36 -0.55
CA TRP A 104 50.29 -22.95 0.78
C TRP A 104 50.58 -21.48 1.08
N LEU A 105 51.79 -21.01 0.76
CA LEU A 105 52.18 -19.60 0.95
C LEU A 105 51.31 -18.65 0.11
N LEU A 106 51.05 -19.00 -1.15
CA LEU A 106 50.27 -18.18 -2.09
C LEU A 106 48.76 -18.20 -1.80
N GLN A 107 48.25 -19.24 -1.13
CA GLN A 107 46.85 -19.31 -0.73
C GLN A 107 46.51 -18.30 0.38
N ARG A 108 47.47 -18.00 1.27
CA ARG A 108 47.25 -17.20 2.49
C ARG A 108 48.25 -16.06 2.67
N THR A 109 48.69 -15.44 1.58
CA THR A 109 49.73 -14.38 1.62
C THR A 109 49.43 -13.28 2.64
N ASN A 110 48.21 -12.75 2.68
CA ASN A 110 47.83 -11.67 3.61
C ASN A 110 47.82 -12.09 5.08
N GLU A 111 47.38 -13.32 5.38
CA GLU A 111 47.40 -13.86 6.74
C GLU A 111 48.83 -14.15 7.19
N LEU A 112 49.67 -14.65 6.28
CA LEU A 112 51.06 -14.96 6.54
C LEU A 112 51.90 -13.69 6.73
N LYS A 113 51.64 -12.63 5.97
CA LYS A 113 52.21 -11.29 6.20
C LYS A 113 51.88 -10.77 7.61
N LYS A 114 50.60 -10.87 8.01
CA LYS A 114 50.17 -10.50 9.38
C LYS A 114 50.87 -11.37 10.43
N ARG A 115 51.02 -12.67 10.18
CA ARG A 115 51.68 -13.60 11.11
C ARG A 115 53.18 -13.33 11.24
N ALA A 116 53.89 -13.08 10.14
CA ALA A 116 55.29 -12.71 10.15
C ALA A 116 55.50 -11.38 10.90
N TYR A 117 54.63 -10.40 10.65
CA TYR A 117 54.62 -9.14 11.39
C TYR A 117 54.41 -9.35 12.91
N LEU A 118 53.41 -10.15 13.30
CA LEU A 118 53.14 -10.44 14.70
C LEU A 118 54.25 -11.26 15.37
N ALA A 119 54.90 -12.18 14.64
CA ALA A 119 55.98 -13.00 15.16
C ALA A 119 57.17 -12.16 15.65
N ARG A 120 57.46 -11.04 14.99
CA ARG A 120 58.49 -10.09 15.42
C ARG A 120 58.26 -9.53 16.83
N PHE A 121 57.00 -9.41 17.26
CA PHE A 121 56.63 -8.79 18.53
C PHE A 121 56.08 -9.77 19.56
N LEU A 122 55.69 -10.99 19.16
CA LEU A 122 55.03 -11.97 20.02
C LEU A 122 55.89 -13.22 20.32
N ILE A 123 57.05 -13.38 19.67
CA ILE A 123 58.01 -14.41 20.05
C ILE A 123 58.71 -13.92 21.32
N LYS A 124 58.49 -14.64 22.43
CA LYS A 124 59.13 -14.33 23.71
C LYS A 124 60.64 -14.54 23.60
N VAL A 125 61.40 -13.64 24.20
CA VAL A 125 62.82 -13.88 24.48
C VAL A 125 62.85 -14.84 25.66
N ASP A 126 63.45 -16.02 25.46
CA ASP A 126 63.55 -17.03 26.51
C ASP A 126 64.67 -16.62 27.48
N VAL A 127 64.29 -16.09 28.64
CA VAL A 127 65.23 -15.68 29.69
C VAL A 127 65.44 -16.90 30.60
N PRO A 128 66.68 -17.44 30.70
CA PRO A 128 66.95 -18.60 31.54
C PRO A 128 66.57 -18.34 33.00
N ALA A 129 66.06 -19.37 33.67
CA ALA A 129 65.56 -19.29 35.05
C ALA A 129 66.62 -18.81 36.08
N GLU A 130 67.90 -18.90 35.74
CA GLU A 130 69.02 -18.41 36.55
C GLU A 130 69.07 -16.87 36.61
N PHE A 131 68.71 -16.18 35.53
CA PHE A 131 68.68 -14.71 35.47
C PHE A 131 67.37 -14.11 36.00
N LEU A 132 66.32 -14.93 36.12
CA LEU A 132 65.04 -14.55 36.71
C LEU A 132 65.05 -14.51 38.25
N GLN A 133 66.16 -14.92 38.89
CA GLN A 133 66.35 -14.81 40.34
C GLN A 133 66.68 -13.37 40.78
N ASP A 134 67.14 -12.52 39.86
CA ASP A 134 67.32 -11.09 40.11
C ASP A 134 65.98 -10.37 40.00
N ASP A 135 65.55 -9.73 41.09
CA ASP A 135 64.25 -9.04 41.20
C ASP A 135 64.07 -7.97 40.11
N ALA A 136 65.14 -7.26 39.73
CA ALA A 136 65.06 -6.22 38.70
C ALA A 136 64.79 -6.81 37.29
N VAL A 137 65.37 -7.96 36.99
CA VAL A 137 65.18 -8.68 35.72
C VAL A 137 63.79 -9.31 35.67
N SER A 138 63.33 -9.85 36.80
CA SER A 138 61.98 -10.40 36.95
C SER A 138 60.89 -9.35 36.75
N ASP A 139 61.01 -8.17 37.39
CA ASP A 139 60.07 -7.06 37.22
C ASP A 139 60.04 -6.53 35.78
N THR A 140 61.21 -6.43 35.13
CA THR A 140 61.31 -5.99 33.74
C THR A 140 60.67 -7.01 32.78
N ASN A 141 60.85 -8.30 33.03
CA ASN A 141 60.21 -9.35 32.25
C ASN A 141 58.69 -9.34 32.42
N ARG A 142 58.17 -9.07 33.63
CA ARG A 142 56.73 -8.90 33.87
C ARG A 142 56.16 -7.71 33.07
N GLN A 143 56.82 -6.54 33.12
CA GLN A 143 56.42 -5.36 32.34
C GLN A 143 56.44 -5.64 30.82
N TYR A 144 57.43 -6.40 30.35
CA TYR A 144 57.51 -6.84 28.96
C TYR A 144 56.32 -7.74 28.59
N GLU A 145 55.93 -8.67 29.45
CA GLU A 145 54.75 -9.53 29.24
C GLU A 145 53.43 -8.74 29.21
N GLU A 146 53.26 -7.79 30.13
CA GLU A 146 52.10 -6.89 30.16
C GLU A 146 51.99 -6.05 28.88
N LEU A 147 53.11 -5.48 28.40
CA LEU A 147 53.15 -4.72 27.16
C LEU A 147 52.86 -5.60 25.92
N MET A 148 53.32 -6.85 25.90
CA MET A 148 52.96 -7.81 24.84
C MET A 148 51.46 -8.11 24.83
N GLU A 149 50.81 -8.22 25.98
CA GLU A 149 49.35 -8.42 26.07
C GLU A 149 48.57 -7.19 25.64
N ALA A 150 48.99 -6.00 26.06
CA ALA A 150 48.42 -4.73 25.62
C ALA A 150 48.51 -4.58 24.09
N PHE A 151 49.65 -4.93 23.48
CA PHE A 151 49.83 -4.93 22.04
C PHE A 151 48.87 -5.89 21.32
N LYS A 152 48.66 -7.11 21.86
CA LYS A 152 47.70 -8.06 21.28
C LYS A 152 46.28 -7.51 21.24
N ASN A 153 45.85 -6.84 22.30
CA ASN A 153 44.49 -6.28 22.40
C ASN A 153 44.32 -5.10 21.44
N LEU A 154 45.24 -4.14 21.45
CA LEU A 154 45.21 -2.99 20.53
C LEU A 154 45.26 -3.42 19.06
N HIS A 155 46.10 -4.41 18.72
CA HIS A 155 46.17 -4.93 17.35
C HIS A 155 44.87 -5.62 16.93
N LYS A 156 44.21 -6.37 17.83
CA LYS A 156 42.90 -6.98 17.54
C LYS A 156 41.82 -5.92 17.29
N GLU A 157 41.76 -4.87 18.10
CA GLU A 157 40.83 -3.75 17.91
C GLU A 157 41.08 -3.02 16.59
N CYS A 158 42.35 -2.73 16.26
CA CYS A 158 42.72 -2.10 14.99
C CYS A 158 42.32 -2.94 13.77
N GLU A 159 42.50 -4.26 13.83
CA GLU A 159 42.09 -5.17 12.76
C GLU A 159 40.57 -5.24 12.61
N GLN A 160 39.82 -5.29 13.73
CA GLN A 160 38.36 -5.23 13.70
C GLN A 160 37.84 -3.93 13.05
N LEU A 161 38.45 -2.79 13.37
CA LEU A 161 38.13 -1.51 12.74
C LEU A 161 38.46 -1.47 11.24
N LYS A 162 39.58 -2.07 10.82
CA LYS A 162 39.93 -2.19 9.40
C LYS A 162 38.96 -3.09 8.63
N THR A 163 38.49 -4.18 9.22
CA THR A 163 37.53 -5.09 8.58
C THR A 163 36.10 -4.55 8.53
N SER A 164 35.74 -3.63 9.44
CA SER A 164 34.39 -3.04 9.52
C SER A 164 34.20 -1.79 8.64
N GLY A 165 35.27 -1.28 8.03
CA GLY A 165 35.20 -0.12 7.15
C GLY A 165 34.72 -0.46 5.74
N PHE A 166 33.55 0.05 5.34
CA PHE A 166 33.22 0.22 3.92
C PHE A 166 34.33 1.04 3.24
N SER A 167 34.66 0.69 1.98
CA SER A 167 35.70 1.40 1.23
C SER A 167 35.29 2.86 1.03
N THR A 168 35.83 3.76 1.86
CA THR A 168 35.59 5.21 1.74
C THR A 168 36.04 5.78 0.40
N ALA A 169 36.82 5.02 -0.39
CA ALA A 169 37.23 5.38 -1.73
C ALA A 169 36.09 5.33 -2.75
N GLU A 170 35.11 4.43 -2.60
CA GLU A 170 33.94 4.35 -3.49
C GLU A 170 33.00 5.52 -3.23
N ILE A 171 32.70 5.79 -1.95
CA ILE A 171 31.90 6.94 -1.55
C ILE A 171 32.55 8.25 -2.01
N ARG A 172 33.89 8.39 -1.88
CA ARG A 172 34.61 9.56 -2.42
C ARG A 172 34.46 9.69 -3.93
N ARG A 173 34.59 8.58 -4.68
CA ARG A 173 34.40 8.58 -6.14
C ARG A 173 32.98 9.00 -6.53
N ASP A 174 31.96 8.47 -5.84
CA ASP A 174 30.57 8.82 -6.10
C ASP A 174 30.28 10.29 -5.78
N ILE A 175 30.84 10.82 -4.69
CA ILE A 175 30.73 12.25 -4.36
C ILE A 175 31.37 13.10 -5.47
N THR A 176 32.58 12.77 -5.91
CA THR A 176 33.24 13.51 -6.99
C THR A 176 32.44 13.44 -8.29
N ALA A 177 31.87 12.28 -8.64
CA ALA A 177 31.00 12.15 -9.82
C ALA A 177 29.73 13.01 -9.69
N MET A 178 29.05 13.01 -8.54
CA MET A 178 27.88 13.86 -8.30
C MET A 178 28.23 15.36 -8.31
N GLU A 179 29.41 15.75 -7.83
CA GLU A 179 29.90 17.13 -7.89
C GLU A 179 30.15 17.56 -9.35
N GLU A 180 30.77 16.70 -10.16
CA GLU A 180 30.96 16.95 -11.59
C GLU A 180 29.63 17.08 -12.34
N GLU A 181 28.67 16.20 -12.08
CA GLU A 181 27.32 16.27 -12.67
C GLU A 181 26.60 17.57 -12.28
N LYS A 182 26.69 17.97 -11.01
CA LYS A 182 26.14 19.22 -10.51
C LYS A 182 26.75 20.43 -11.25
N ASP A 183 28.06 20.46 -11.43
CA ASP A 183 28.76 21.54 -12.13
C ASP A 183 28.38 21.59 -13.62
N GLN A 184 28.23 20.44 -14.27
CA GLN A 184 27.74 20.36 -15.64
C GLN A 184 26.30 20.90 -15.76
N LEU A 185 25.41 20.53 -14.84
CA LEU A 185 24.04 21.02 -14.79
C LEU A 185 23.98 22.54 -14.53
N MET A 186 24.79 23.05 -13.61
CA MET A 186 24.90 24.49 -13.34
C MET A 186 25.34 25.26 -14.58
N LYS A 187 26.40 24.81 -15.26
CA LYS A 187 26.87 25.42 -16.52
C LYS A 187 25.78 25.38 -17.60
N ARG A 188 25.02 24.29 -17.71
CA ARG A 188 23.91 24.17 -18.67
C ARG A 188 22.76 25.13 -18.33
N VAL A 189 22.41 25.25 -17.05
CA VAL A 189 21.39 26.19 -16.56
C VAL A 189 21.82 27.64 -16.81
N GLU A 190 23.08 27.99 -16.58
CA GLU A 190 23.60 29.33 -16.87
C GLU A 190 23.54 29.66 -18.37
N ARG A 191 23.93 28.71 -19.24
CA ARG A 191 23.80 28.88 -20.69
C ARG A 191 22.34 29.07 -21.12
N LEU A 192 21.41 28.34 -20.51
CA LEU A 192 19.98 28.49 -20.77
C LEU A 192 19.43 29.82 -20.26
N LYS A 193 19.82 30.25 -19.05
CA LYS A 193 19.43 31.56 -18.48
C LYS A 193 19.86 32.70 -19.40
N LYS A 194 21.12 32.72 -19.84
CA LYS A 194 21.64 33.72 -20.78
C LYS A 194 20.84 33.79 -22.08
N ARG A 195 20.38 32.64 -22.61
CA ARG A 195 19.53 32.60 -23.80
C ARG A 195 18.14 33.16 -23.52
N VAL A 196 17.55 32.85 -22.36
CA VAL A 196 16.19 33.25 -21.98
C VAL A 196 16.12 34.74 -21.58
N GLU A 197 17.19 35.30 -21.03
CA GLU A 197 17.30 36.74 -20.71
C GLU A 197 17.13 37.66 -21.94
N THR A 198 17.38 37.15 -23.15
CA THR A 198 17.16 37.89 -24.41
C THR A 198 15.68 38.08 -24.75
N VAL A 199 14.77 37.36 -24.08
CA VAL A 199 13.33 37.42 -24.32
C VAL A 199 12.68 38.48 -23.42
N GLN A 200 11.80 39.30 -23.99
CA GLN A 200 11.04 40.29 -23.22
C GLN A 200 10.09 39.58 -22.23
N ASN A 201 9.91 40.12 -21.02
CA ASN A 201 9.10 39.51 -19.95
C ASN A 201 9.52 38.08 -19.56
N HIS A 202 10.80 37.74 -19.70
CA HIS A 202 11.32 36.39 -19.41
C HIS A 202 11.02 35.88 -18.00
N GLN A 203 11.04 36.73 -16.96
CA GLN A 203 10.74 36.33 -15.58
C GLN A 203 9.32 35.78 -15.45
N ARG A 204 8.32 36.51 -15.97
CA ARG A 204 6.92 36.08 -15.94
C ARG A 204 6.68 34.84 -16.80
N MET A 205 7.35 34.73 -17.95
CA MET A 205 7.26 33.51 -18.78
C MET A 205 7.89 32.29 -18.09
N LEU A 206 9.01 32.44 -17.39
CA LEU A 206 9.64 31.36 -16.62
C LEU A 206 8.76 30.91 -15.46
N GLU A 207 8.09 31.83 -14.78
CA GLU A 207 7.11 31.51 -13.73
C GLU A 207 5.92 30.72 -14.29
N MET A 208 5.34 31.17 -15.41
CA MET A 208 4.25 30.46 -16.09
C MET A 208 4.70 29.09 -16.61
N ALA A 209 5.90 28.97 -17.17
CA ALA A 209 6.46 27.71 -17.63
C ALA A 209 6.73 26.75 -16.47
N ARG A 210 7.17 27.26 -15.31
CA ARG A 210 7.33 26.46 -14.08
C ARG A 210 5.99 25.96 -13.58
N GLN A 211 4.96 26.81 -13.54
CA GLN A 211 3.60 26.40 -13.15
C GLN A 211 3.06 25.33 -14.11
N LEU A 212 3.18 25.53 -15.42
CA LEU A 212 2.77 24.54 -16.42
C LEU A 212 3.52 23.22 -16.26
N ARG A 213 4.83 23.25 -15.97
CA ARG A 213 5.62 22.03 -15.75
C ARG A 213 5.12 21.27 -14.52
N VAL A 214 4.90 21.97 -13.40
CA VAL A 214 4.38 21.37 -12.16
C VAL A 214 2.99 20.77 -12.37
N GLU A 215 2.11 21.48 -13.08
CA GLU A 215 0.77 20.95 -13.40
C GLU A 215 0.83 19.74 -14.35
N LYS A 216 1.76 19.71 -15.32
CA LYS A 216 1.99 18.52 -16.17
C LYS A 216 2.56 17.33 -15.40
N GLU A 217 3.54 17.55 -14.51
CA GLU A 217 4.06 16.52 -13.62
C GLU A 217 2.95 15.96 -12.71
N ARG A 218 2.07 16.84 -12.22
CA ARG A 218 0.89 16.45 -11.44
C ARG A 218 -0.11 15.65 -12.27
N GLU A 219 -0.43 16.10 -13.48
CA GLU A 219 -1.30 15.38 -14.42
C GLU A 219 -0.76 13.97 -14.71
N GLU A 220 0.55 13.84 -14.97
CA GLU A 220 1.19 12.55 -15.21
C GLU A 220 1.13 11.65 -13.98
N SER A 221 1.43 12.19 -12.78
CA SER A 221 1.32 11.43 -11.53
C SER A 221 -0.11 10.94 -11.26
N LEU A 222 -1.12 11.78 -11.52
CA LEU A 222 -2.52 11.41 -11.37
C LEU A 222 -2.95 10.38 -12.41
N SER A 223 -2.43 10.47 -13.63
CA SER A 223 -2.65 9.48 -14.69
C SER A 223 -2.07 8.11 -14.31
N GLN A 224 -0.84 8.08 -13.78
CA GLN A 224 -0.20 6.86 -13.26
C GLN A 224 -1.01 6.28 -12.10
N GLN A 225 -1.38 7.09 -11.10
CA GLN A 225 -2.22 6.65 -9.98
C GLN A 225 -3.58 6.12 -10.44
N LYS A 226 -4.23 6.78 -11.39
CA LYS A 226 -5.50 6.31 -11.98
C LYS A 226 -5.33 4.96 -12.67
N GLN A 227 -4.24 4.75 -13.38
CA GLN A 227 -3.95 3.47 -14.01
C GLN A 227 -3.66 2.37 -12.97
N GLU A 228 -2.90 2.68 -11.93
CA GLU A 228 -2.65 1.77 -10.80
C GLU A 228 -3.95 1.38 -10.08
N GLN A 229 -4.80 2.36 -9.75
CA GLN A 229 -6.11 2.11 -9.12
C GLN A 229 -7.02 1.28 -10.02
N LYS A 230 -7.06 1.55 -11.34
CA LYS A 230 -7.80 0.71 -12.30
C LYS A 230 -7.29 -0.73 -12.31
N ASN A 231 -5.97 -0.93 -12.30
CA ASN A 231 -5.37 -2.26 -12.25
C ASN A 231 -5.70 -2.97 -10.93
N GLN A 232 -5.64 -2.27 -9.79
CA GLN A 232 -6.03 -2.81 -8.49
C GLN A 232 -7.51 -3.22 -8.45
N LEU A 233 -8.41 -2.37 -8.95
CA LEU A 233 -9.84 -2.66 -9.06
C LEU A 233 -10.08 -3.88 -9.94
N PHE A 234 -9.43 -3.95 -11.09
CA PHE A 234 -9.52 -5.11 -11.99
C PHE A 234 -9.05 -6.40 -11.30
N HIS A 235 -7.94 -6.37 -10.54
CA HIS A 235 -7.48 -7.53 -9.77
C HIS A 235 -8.46 -7.92 -8.66
N ALA A 236 -9.07 -6.96 -7.98
CA ALA A 236 -10.10 -7.20 -6.97
C ALA A 236 -11.36 -7.82 -7.57
N GLU A 237 -11.84 -7.31 -8.70
CA GLU A 237 -12.97 -7.88 -9.46
C GLU A 237 -12.68 -9.30 -9.94
N GLN A 238 -11.48 -9.56 -10.47
CA GLN A 238 -11.07 -10.92 -10.85
C GLN A 238 -11.00 -11.86 -9.64
N ARG A 239 -10.55 -11.38 -8.48
CA ARG A 239 -10.54 -12.18 -7.24
C ARG A 239 -11.96 -12.48 -6.79
N LEU A 240 -12.86 -11.51 -6.83
CA LEU A 240 -14.28 -11.69 -6.52
C LEU A 240 -14.91 -12.73 -7.44
N GLN A 241 -14.70 -12.63 -8.76
CA GLN A 241 -15.19 -13.61 -9.75
C GLN A 241 -14.67 -15.02 -9.46
N ARG A 242 -13.38 -15.17 -9.12
CA ARG A 242 -12.82 -16.48 -8.74
C ARG A 242 -13.47 -17.06 -7.50
N VAL A 243 -13.68 -16.26 -6.45
CA VAL A 243 -14.35 -16.72 -5.22
C VAL A 243 -15.82 -17.07 -5.49
N GLN A 244 -16.50 -16.31 -6.35
CA GLN A 244 -17.87 -16.61 -6.77
C GLN A 244 -17.97 -17.92 -7.56
N LEU A 245 -17.02 -18.18 -8.47
CA LEU A 245 -16.91 -19.46 -9.18
C LEU A 245 -16.68 -20.61 -8.21
N GLN A 246 -15.70 -20.50 -7.31
CA GLN A 246 -15.44 -21.51 -6.28
C GLN A 246 -16.69 -21.78 -5.42
N LEU A 247 -17.43 -20.74 -5.05
CA LEU A 247 -18.66 -20.89 -4.29
C LEU A 247 -19.78 -21.57 -5.10
N LYS A 248 -19.88 -21.31 -6.40
CA LYS A 248 -20.78 -22.04 -7.31
C LYS A 248 -20.37 -23.49 -7.45
N ASP A 249 -19.08 -23.78 -7.63
CA ASP A 249 -18.55 -25.13 -7.76
C ASP A 249 -18.80 -25.93 -6.48
N MET A 250 -18.62 -25.32 -5.30
CA MET A 250 -18.97 -25.93 -4.02
C MET A 250 -20.47 -26.19 -3.89
N ARG A 251 -21.33 -25.27 -4.36
CA ARG A 251 -22.79 -25.48 -4.40
C ARG A 251 -23.18 -26.58 -5.39
N HIS A 252 -22.54 -26.67 -6.54
CA HIS A 252 -22.76 -27.74 -7.51
C HIS A 252 -22.22 -29.08 -7.02
N ALA A 253 -21.08 -29.10 -6.35
CA ALA A 253 -20.50 -30.28 -5.70
C ALA A 253 -21.39 -30.82 -4.57
N ALA A 254 -22.15 -29.96 -3.89
CA ALA A 254 -23.17 -30.38 -2.93
C ALA A 254 -24.39 -31.06 -3.58
N VAL A 255 -24.63 -30.82 -4.88
CA VAL A 255 -25.75 -31.39 -5.66
C VAL A 255 -25.34 -32.65 -6.43
N ASP A 256 -24.12 -32.68 -6.98
CA ASP A 256 -23.51 -33.84 -7.65
C ASP A 256 -22.91 -34.81 -6.61
N SER A 257 -23.69 -35.80 -6.19
CA SER A 257 -23.42 -36.70 -5.05
C SER A 257 -22.33 -37.78 -5.26
N LYS A 258 -21.50 -37.71 -6.32
CA LYS A 258 -20.43 -38.69 -6.60
C LYS A 258 -19.02 -38.08 -6.48
N PRO A 259 -18.21 -38.48 -5.48
CA PRO A 259 -16.87 -37.93 -5.26
C PRO A 259 -15.87 -38.27 -6.38
N GLU A 260 -16.06 -39.39 -7.10
CA GLU A 260 -15.20 -39.77 -8.23
C GLU A 260 -15.31 -38.82 -9.43
N SER A 261 -16.53 -38.35 -9.75
CA SER A 261 -16.73 -37.37 -10.82
C SER A 261 -16.18 -35.99 -10.45
N LEU A 262 -16.23 -35.63 -9.16
CA LEU A 262 -15.63 -34.40 -8.65
C LEU A 262 -14.11 -34.43 -8.78
N MET A 263 -13.48 -35.53 -8.35
CA MET A 263 -12.02 -35.70 -8.47
C MET A 263 -11.57 -35.66 -9.93
N LYS A 264 -12.28 -36.30 -10.86
CA LYS A 264 -11.96 -36.22 -12.28
C LYS A 264 -12.02 -34.79 -12.84
N ARG A 265 -13.07 -34.00 -12.51
CA ARG A 265 -13.16 -32.59 -12.92
C ARG A 265 -12.02 -31.76 -12.34
N LEU A 266 -11.73 -31.92 -11.04
CA LEU A 266 -10.62 -31.20 -10.39
C LEU A 266 -9.26 -31.57 -11.00
N GLU A 267 -9.03 -32.84 -11.32
CA GLU A 267 -7.81 -33.27 -12.00
C GLU A 267 -7.68 -32.65 -13.40
N GLU A 268 -8.78 -32.59 -14.17
CA GLU A 268 -8.81 -31.94 -15.50
C GLU A 268 -8.52 -30.44 -15.39
N GLU A 269 -9.12 -29.74 -14.43
CA GLU A 269 -8.83 -28.33 -14.15
C GLU A 269 -7.39 -28.11 -13.70
N THR A 270 -6.87 -28.99 -12.84
CA THR A 270 -5.48 -28.90 -12.36
C THR A 270 -4.49 -29.14 -13.50
N LYS A 271 -4.75 -30.11 -14.38
CA LYS A 271 -3.94 -30.36 -15.60
C LYS A 271 -3.99 -29.16 -16.54
N PHE A 272 -5.16 -28.56 -16.75
CA PHE A 272 -5.31 -27.36 -17.58
C PHE A 272 -4.59 -26.14 -16.99
N ASN A 273 -4.78 -25.88 -15.69
CA ASN A 273 -4.11 -24.78 -14.99
C ASN A 273 -2.59 -24.96 -14.99
N THR A 274 -2.11 -26.20 -14.84
CA THR A 274 -0.68 -26.52 -14.95
C THR A 274 -0.16 -26.16 -16.33
N TYR A 275 -0.85 -26.52 -17.41
CA TYR A 275 -0.48 -26.13 -18.78
C TYR A 275 -0.47 -24.61 -18.99
N LEU A 276 -1.44 -23.88 -18.44
CA LEU A 276 -1.47 -22.42 -18.53
C LEU A 276 -0.26 -21.78 -17.84
N VAL A 277 0.08 -22.25 -16.63
CA VAL A 277 1.17 -21.70 -15.82
C VAL A 277 2.55 -22.11 -16.34
N SER A 278 2.71 -23.34 -16.84
CA SER A 278 4.02 -23.84 -17.26
C SER A 278 4.38 -23.50 -18.72
N GLU A 279 3.39 -23.44 -19.62
CA GLU A 279 3.64 -23.29 -21.06
C GLU A 279 3.06 -21.98 -21.61
N LYS A 280 1.77 -21.70 -21.42
CA LYS A 280 1.09 -20.59 -22.13
C LYS A 280 1.46 -19.20 -21.58
N PHE A 281 1.21 -18.95 -20.31
CA PHE A 281 1.42 -17.63 -19.70
C PHE A 281 2.89 -17.20 -19.69
N PRO A 282 3.89 -18.06 -19.39
CA PRO A 282 5.29 -17.66 -19.47
C PRO A 282 5.69 -17.20 -20.88
N ARG A 283 5.26 -17.91 -21.92
CA ARG A 283 5.54 -17.54 -23.33
C ARG A 283 4.89 -16.21 -23.70
N GLU A 284 3.61 -16.03 -23.37
CA GLU A 284 2.91 -14.76 -23.64
C GLU A 284 3.53 -13.59 -22.87
N LEU A 285 3.92 -13.82 -21.62
CA LEU A 285 4.55 -12.82 -20.76
C LEU A 285 5.96 -12.46 -21.24
N GLU A 286 6.74 -13.43 -21.73
CA GLU A 286 8.02 -13.18 -22.39
C GLU A 286 7.85 -12.36 -23.67
N ILE A 287 6.87 -12.69 -24.53
CA ILE A 287 6.57 -11.92 -25.75
C ILE A 287 6.20 -10.48 -25.39
N LYS A 288 5.36 -10.27 -24.37
CA LYS A 288 4.98 -8.93 -23.90
C LYS A 288 6.16 -8.18 -23.27
N LYS A 289 7.00 -8.84 -22.48
CA LYS A 289 8.24 -8.26 -21.93
C LYS A 289 9.21 -7.84 -23.04
N GLN A 290 9.39 -8.67 -24.07
CA GLN A 290 10.22 -8.35 -25.23
C GLN A 290 9.66 -7.14 -25.99
N SER A 291 8.34 -7.12 -26.24
CA SER A 291 7.66 -5.98 -26.86
C SER A 291 7.85 -4.69 -26.05
N LEU A 292 7.68 -4.73 -24.73
CA LEU A 292 7.95 -3.59 -23.83
C LEU A 292 9.41 -3.15 -23.88
N TYR A 293 10.35 -4.09 -23.86
CA TYR A 293 11.78 -3.79 -23.97
C TYR A 293 12.10 -3.08 -25.30
N PHE A 294 11.53 -3.53 -26.42
CA PHE A 294 11.72 -2.86 -27.71
C PHE A 294 11.09 -1.47 -27.73
N LEU A 295 9.86 -1.31 -27.23
CA LEU A 295 9.20 -0.01 -27.12
C LEU A 295 10.00 0.96 -26.24
N GLN A 296 10.52 0.49 -25.10
CA GLN A 296 11.35 1.28 -24.20
C GLN A 296 12.66 1.70 -24.86
N LYS A 297 13.28 0.82 -25.66
CA LYS A 297 14.45 1.16 -26.46
C LYS A 297 14.13 2.22 -27.51
N VAL A 298 13.03 2.07 -28.24
CA VAL A 298 12.58 3.06 -29.24
C VAL A 298 12.31 4.42 -28.62
N VAL A 299 11.76 4.47 -27.40
CA VAL A 299 11.56 5.74 -26.66
C VAL A 299 12.89 6.33 -26.17
N ALA A 300 13.87 5.49 -25.80
CA ALA A 300 15.18 5.93 -25.35
C ALA A 300 16.10 6.37 -26.50
N GLU A 301 15.85 5.88 -27.72
CA GLU A 301 16.55 6.33 -28.91
C GLU A 301 16.11 7.77 -29.27
N PRO A 302 17.06 8.69 -29.52
CA PRO A 302 16.73 10.04 -29.98
C PRO A 302 15.98 9.95 -31.32
N ALA A 303 15.10 10.90 -31.58
CA ALA A 303 14.28 10.93 -32.80
C ALA A 303 15.16 10.80 -34.07
N MET A 304 15.23 9.59 -34.63
CA MET A 304 15.93 9.30 -35.88
C MET A 304 15.26 10.05 -37.03
N GLY A 305 16.08 10.54 -37.97
CA GLY A 305 15.57 11.09 -39.22
C GLY A 305 15.02 9.98 -40.13
N GLN A 306 14.19 10.34 -41.10
CA GLN A 306 13.67 9.41 -42.11
C GLN A 306 14.79 8.70 -42.89
N SER A 307 15.96 9.33 -43.04
CA SER A 307 17.15 8.72 -43.66
C SER A 307 17.67 7.52 -42.89
N ASP A 308 17.75 7.63 -41.56
CA ASP A 308 18.34 6.60 -40.70
C ASP A 308 17.39 5.40 -40.57
N LEU A 309 16.07 5.67 -40.57
CA LEU A 309 15.04 4.64 -40.65
C LEU A 309 15.12 3.86 -41.97
N ASN A 310 15.33 4.55 -43.10
CA ASN A 310 15.50 3.90 -44.39
C ASN A 310 16.77 3.02 -44.43
N GLU A 311 17.89 3.46 -43.84
CA GLU A 311 19.11 2.64 -43.74
C GLU A 311 18.94 1.40 -42.85
N LEU A 312 18.15 1.51 -41.78
CA LEU A 312 17.79 0.36 -40.95
C LEU A 312 16.87 -0.59 -41.70
N GLU A 313 15.90 -0.07 -42.45
CA GLU A 313 15.00 -0.87 -43.27
C GLU A 313 15.76 -1.63 -44.39
N THR A 314 16.74 -0.99 -45.03
CA THR A 314 17.61 -1.67 -46.00
C THR A 314 18.44 -2.76 -45.33
N LYS A 315 19.01 -2.53 -44.15
CA LYS A 315 19.76 -3.55 -43.39
C LYS A 315 18.86 -4.71 -42.94
N ILE A 316 17.64 -4.43 -42.49
CA ILE A 316 16.65 -5.46 -42.14
C ILE A 316 16.31 -6.31 -43.37
N ASN A 317 16.10 -5.68 -44.52
CA ASN A 317 15.83 -6.39 -45.77
C ASN A 317 17.02 -7.24 -46.22
N GLU A 318 18.24 -6.73 -46.14
CA GLU A 318 19.47 -7.49 -46.43
C GLU A 318 19.63 -8.71 -45.51
N VAL A 319 19.44 -8.53 -44.20
CA VAL A 319 19.52 -9.63 -43.22
C VAL A 319 18.40 -10.64 -43.45
N ASN A 320 17.18 -10.20 -43.76
CA ASN A 320 16.07 -11.10 -44.10
C ASN A 320 16.38 -11.91 -45.36
N ILE A 321 16.98 -11.29 -46.38
CA ILE A 321 17.45 -12.01 -47.58
C ILE A 321 18.52 -13.04 -47.20
N GLN A 322 19.50 -12.68 -46.36
CA GLN A 322 20.52 -13.62 -45.89
C GLN A 322 19.92 -14.78 -45.07
N ILE A 323 18.95 -14.51 -44.19
CA ILE A 323 18.23 -15.53 -43.43
C ILE A 323 17.47 -16.46 -44.38
N ASN A 324 16.76 -15.92 -45.36
CA ASN A 324 16.05 -16.72 -46.36
C ASN A 324 17.02 -17.59 -47.17
N GLN A 325 18.16 -17.05 -47.60
CA GLN A 325 19.21 -17.82 -48.27
C GLN A 325 19.81 -18.91 -47.37
N LEU A 326 19.97 -18.66 -46.07
CA LEU A 326 20.42 -19.66 -45.10
C LEU A 326 19.36 -20.73 -44.85
N ILE A 327 18.08 -20.36 -44.82
CA ILE A 327 16.95 -21.29 -44.73
C ILE A 327 16.88 -22.16 -45.99
N GLU A 328 17.00 -21.58 -47.18
CA GLU A 328 17.07 -22.31 -48.45
C GLU A 328 18.27 -23.24 -48.50
N LYS A 329 19.47 -22.78 -48.13
CA LYS A 329 20.67 -23.62 -48.02
C LYS A 329 20.50 -24.74 -46.99
N ARG A 330 19.78 -24.48 -45.89
CA ARG A 330 19.47 -25.48 -44.86
C ARG A 330 18.46 -26.50 -45.36
N MET A 331 17.42 -26.08 -46.08
CA MET A 331 16.41 -26.94 -46.69
C MET A 331 17.05 -27.83 -47.77
N MET A 332 17.92 -27.26 -48.63
CA MET A 332 18.64 -27.97 -49.68
C MET A 332 19.68 -28.98 -49.17
N LYS A 333 20.26 -28.76 -47.97
CA LYS A 333 21.24 -29.69 -47.35
C LYS A 333 20.59 -30.85 -46.57
N TYR A 334 19.28 -30.82 -46.35
CA TYR A 334 18.57 -31.76 -45.45
C TYR A 334 17.51 -32.64 -46.11
N GLU A 335 17.58 -32.86 -47.42
CA GLU A 335 16.94 -34.02 -48.04
C GLU A 335 18.00 -34.76 -48.88
N PRO A 336 18.23 -36.08 -48.73
CA PRO A 336 17.52 -37.11 -47.96
C PRO A 336 18.43 -37.98 -47.03
N ILE A 337 17.83 -38.64 -46.03
CA ILE A 337 18.19 -39.97 -45.42
C ILE A 337 17.91 -40.07 -43.90
N ASP A 338 17.74 -38.98 -43.13
CA ASP A 338 17.37 -39.07 -41.69
C ASP A 338 15.99 -38.49 -41.34
N SER A 339 15.01 -38.86 -42.18
CA SER A 339 13.64 -38.31 -42.25
C SER A 339 12.78 -38.50 -40.98
N LYS A 340 13.15 -39.41 -40.07
CA LYS A 340 12.34 -39.67 -38.87
C LYS A 340 12.26 -38.45 -37.94
N PHE A 341 13.37 -37.74 -37.71
CA PHE A 341 13.36 -36.56 -36.84
C PHE A 341 12.61 -35.38 -37.44
N SER A 342 12.64 -35.19 -38.76
CA SER A 342 11.85 -34.16 -39.44
C SER A 342 10.36 -34.45 -39.31
N MET A 343 9.95 -35.70 -39.54
CA MET A 343 8.58 -36.17 -39.34
C MET A 343 8.13 -35.99 -37.88
N TYR A 344 8.95 -36.34 -36.89
CA TYR A 344 8.61 -36.12 -35.48
C TYR A 344 8.55 -34.63 -35.11
N ARG A 345 9.38 -33.77 -35.68
CA ARG A 345 9.29 -32.31 -35.49
C ARG A 345 8.02 -31.74 -36.13
N GLN A 346 7.68 -32.19 -37.33
CA GLN A 346 6.45 -31.79 -38.01
C GLN A 346 5.23 -32.28 -37.23
N GLN A 347 5.23 -33.53 -36.76
CA GLN A 347 4.18 -34.10 -35.93
C GLN A 347 4.06 -33.37 -34.58
N ALA A 348 5.17 -33.06 -33.91
CA ALA A 348 5.19 -32.25 -32.69
C ALA A 348 4.66 -30.83 -32.93
N SER A 349 5.00 -30.21 -34.07
CA SER A 349 4.46 -28.91 -34.46
C SER A 349 2.95 -28.97 -34.72
N ILE A 350 2.46 -30.01 -35.40
CA ILE A 350 1.03 -30.21 -35.65
C ILE A 350 0.29 -30.44 -34.33
N ILE A 351 0.81 -31.30 -33.46
CA ILE A 351 0.24 -31.56 -32.13
C ILE A 351 0.23 -30.29 -31.28
N SER A 352 1.32 -29.51 -31.28
CA SER A 352 1.39 -28.23 -30.56
C SER A 352 0.36 -27.23 -31.09
N ARG A 353 0.19 -27.13 -32.42
CA ARG A 353 -0.83 -26.26 -33.03
C ARG A 353 -2.24 -26.72 -32.68
N LYS A 354 -2.53 -28.03 -32.72
CA LYS A 354 -3.81 -28.59 -32.30
C LYS A 354 -4.08 -28.36 -30.81
N LYS A 355 -3.08 -28.53 -29.94
CA LYS A 355 -3.15 -28.25 -28.49
C LYS A 355 -3.45 -26.77 -28.24
N ALA A 356 -2.78 -25.86 -28.96
CA ALA A 356 -3.03 -24.43 -28.88
C ALA A 356 -4.45 -24.06 -29.35
N ALA A 357 -4.88 -24.56 -30.52
CA ALA A 357 -6.23 -24.31 -31.05
C ALA A 357 -7.32 -24.82 -30.10
N LYS A 358 -7.16 -26.01 -29.51
CA LYS A 358 -8.11 -26.53 -28.52
C LYS A 358 -8.10 -25.75 -27.21
N ALA A 359 -6.94 -25.24 -26.78
CA ALA A 359 -6.87 -24.35 -25.63
C ALA A 359 -7.55 -23.00 -25.89
N GLU A 360 -7.46 -22.46 -27.12
CA GLU A 360 -8.19 -21.26 -27.55
C GLU A 360 -9.70 -21.50 -27.62
N GLU A 361 -10.16 -22.61 -28.22
CA GLU A 361 -11.58 -22.99 -28.22
C GLU A 361 -12.14 -23.11 -26.79
N LEU A 362 -11.41 -23.77 -25.89
CA LEU A 362 -11.81 -23.91 -24.48
C LEU A 362 -11.86 -22.54 -23.78
N GLN A 363 -10.88 -21.67 -24.06
CA GLN A 363 -10.86 -20.32 -23.51
C GLN A 363 -12.04 -19.49 -24.03
N ALA A 364 -12.35 -19.54 -25.32
CA ALA A 364 -13.51 -18.87 -25.92
C ALA A 364 -14.82 -19.36 -25.29
N ALA A 365 -14.99 -20.68 -25.13
CA ALA A 365 -16.17 -21.25 -24.46
C ALA A 365 -16.28 -20.81 -22.99
N LYS A 366 -15.16 -20.70 -22.26
CA LYS A 366 -15.13 -20.17 -20.88
C LYS A 366 -15.48 -18.67 -20.84
N GLU A 367 -15.00 -17.90 -21.80
CA GLU A 367 -15.33 -16.47 -21.93
C GLU A 367 -16.81 -16.26 -22.28
N GLU A 368 -17.36 -17.06 -23.19
CA GLU A 368 -18.80 -17.08 -23.50
C GLU A 368 -19.64 -17.44 -22.28
N LEU A 369 -19.24 -18.48 -21.52
CA LEU A 369 -19.92 -18.85 -20.28
C LEU A 369 -19.87 -17.70 -19.27
N SER A 370 -18.72 -17.08 -19.06
CA SER A 370 -18.57 -15.91 -18.18
C SER A 370 -19.45 -14.73 -18.64
N ASN A 371 -19.54 -14.48 -19.95
CA ASN A 371 -20.37 -13.43 -20.51
C ASN A 371 -21.86 -13.71 -20.33
N LEU A 372 -22.31 -14.94 -20.57
CA LEU A 372 -23.69 -15.36 -20.32
C LEU A 372 -24.04 -15.29 -18.84
N GLU A 373 -23.11 -15.64 -17.95
CA GLU A 373 -23.28 -15.49 -16.51
C GLU A 373 -23.40 -14.02 -16.07
N LYS A 374 -22.56 -13.13 -16.63
CA LYS A 374 -22.68 -11.68 -16.40
C LYS A 374 -24.03 -11.16 -16.88
N GLN A 375 -24.49 -11.57 -18.06
CA GLN A 375 -25.80 -11.19 -18.58
C GLN A 375 -26.94 -11.72 -17.71
N MET A 376 -26.84 -12.96 -17.23
CA MET A 376 -27.77 -13.56 -16.27
C MET A 376 -27.83 -12.73 -14.97
N LEU A 377 -26.68 -12.34 -14.44
CA LEU A 377 -26.58 -11.58 -13.20
C LEU A 377 -27.09 -10.15 -13.37
N GLN A 378 -26.78 -9.50 -14.49
CA GLN A 378 -27.34 -8.20 -14.88
C GLN A 378 -28.86 -8.27 -15.09
N LYS A 379 -29.37 -9.30 -15.77
CA LYS A 379 -30.83 -9.49 -15.91
C LYS A 379 -31.49 -9.77 -14.57
N SER A 380 -30.81 -10.49 -13.67
CA SER A 380 -31.29 -10.75 -12.32
C SER A 380 -31.29 -9.48 -11.45
N SER A 381 -30.25 -8.64 -11.54
CA SER A 381 -30.20 -7.35 -10.84
C SER A 381 -31.21 -6.37 -11.41
N GLN A 382 -31.35 -6.27 -12.73
CA GLN A 382 -32.40 -5.48 -13.39
C GLN A 382 -33.80 -5.97 -12.99
N ALA A 383 -34.02 -7.30 -12.91
CA ALA A 383 -35.28 -7.83 -12.41
C ALA A 383 -35.52 -7.45 -10.94
N ARG A 384 -34.48 -7.41 -10.09
CA ARG A 384 -34.60 -6.92 -8.70
C ARG A 384 -34.86 -5.42 -8.61
N GLU A 385 -34.20 -4.60 -9.44
CA GLU A 385 -34.37 -3.15 -9.48
C GLU A 385 -35.75 -2.74 -10.03
N LEU A 386 -36.26 -3.46 -11.03
CA LEU A 386 -37.63 -3.30 -11.53
C LEU A 386 -38.68 -3.81 -10.54
N ASN A 387 -38.30 -4.70 -9.61
CA ASN A 387 -39.17 -5.23 -8.55
C ASN A 387 -39.33 -4.27 -7.35
N GLY A 388 -39.54 -2.97 -7.61
CA GLY A 388 -40.05 -2.03 -6.60
C GLY A 388 -41.51 -2.30 -6.20
N ALA A 389 -42.22 -3.15 -6.93
CA ALA A 389 -43.53 -3.68 -6.59
C ALA A 389 -43.50 -5.21 -6.67
N GLU A 390 -43.91 -5.90 -5.60
CA GLU A 390 -44.06 -7.35 -5.56
C GLU A 390 -45.06 -7.82 -6.64
N VAL A 391 -44.54 -8.23 -7.80
CA VAL A 391 -45.36 -8.91 -8.82
C VAL A 391 -45.53 -10.36 -8.37
N LEU A 392 -46.64 -10.63 -7.68
CA LEU A 392 -47.10 -11.99 -7.35
C LEU A 392 -47.16 -12.83 -8.64
N LYS A 393 -46.38 -13.91 -8.71
CA LYS A 393 -46.34 -14.83 -9.86
C LYS A 393 -46.85 -16.22 -9.49
N GLY A 394 -47.38 -16.94 -10.49
CA GLY A 394 -47.78 -18.34 -10.35
C GLY A 394 -48.91 -18.57 -9.34
N ASP A 395 -48.65 -19.42 -8.35
CA ASP A 395 -49.66 -19.85 -7.37
C ASP A 395 -50.04 -18.75 -6.37
N GLU A 396 -49.15 -17.81 -6.09
CA GLU A 396 -49.45 -16.67 -5.24
C GLU A 396 -50.41 -15.70 -5.92
N PHE A 397 -50.27 -15.49 -7.24
CA PHE A 397 -51.23 -14.73 -8.03
C PHE A 397 -52.60 -15.41 -8.08
N LYS A 398 -52.64 -16.73 -8.26
CA LYS A 398 -53.90 -17.49 -8.21
C LYS A 398 -54.58 -17.36 -6.84
N ARG A 399 -53.81 -17.47 -5.75
CA ARG A 399 -54.34 -17.26 -4.38
C ARG A 399 -54.85 -15.84 -4.20
N TYR A 400 -54.16 -14.84 -4.72
CA TYR A 400 -54.58 -13.44 -4.68
C TYR A 400 -55.88 -13.22 -5.46
N VAL A 401 -55.97 -13.71 -6.70
CA VAL A 401 -57.18 -13.62 -7.53
C VAL A 401 -58.36 -14.34 -6.87
N ASN A 402 -58.14 -15.51 -6.27
CA ASN A 402 -59.19 -16.23 -5.54
C ASN A 402 -59.65 -15.46 -4.29
N LYS A 403 -58.72 -14.84 -3.54
CA LYS A 403 -59.07 -13.92 -2.43
C LYS A 403 -59.86 -12.70 -2.92
N LEU A 404 -59.55 -12.19 -4.12
CA LEU A 404 -60.25 -11.05 -4.70
C LEU A 404 -61.66 -11.43 -5.16
N ARG A 405 -61.83 -12.61 -5.77
CA ARG A 405 -63.15 -13.17 -6.10
C ARG A 405 -63.99 -13.40 -4.85
N SER A 406 -63.43 -14.02 -3.81
CA SER A 406 -64.18 -14.25 -2.57
C SER A 406 -64.58 -12.93 -1.90
N LYS A 407 -63.69 -11.93 -1.87
CA LYS A 407 -64.03 -10.57 -1.39
C LYS A 407 -65.11 -9.91 -2.24
N ASN A 408 -65.10 -10.05 -3.56
CA ASN A 408 -66.12 -9.48 -4.44
C ASN A 408 -67.49 -10.16 -4.22
N THR A 409 -67.51 -11.50 -4.09
CA THR A 409 -68.74 -12.23 -3.75
C THR A 409 -69.28 -11.80 -2.39
N LEU A 410 -68.40 -11.63 -1.38
CA LEU A 410 -68.79 -11.14 -0.06
C LEU A 410 -69.35 -9.72 -0.12
N TYR A 411 -68.72 -8.82 -0.88
CA TYR A 411 -69.19 -7.47 -1.11
C TYR A 411 -70.57 -7.45 -1.76
N LYS A 412 -70.80 -8.24 -2.82
CA LYS A 412 -72.10 -8.34 -3.49
C LYS A 412 -73.19 -8.85 -2.53
N LYS A 413 -72.88 -9.85 -1.71
CA LYS A 413 -73.80 -10.36 -0.69
C LYS A 413 -74.14 -9.27 0.33
N LYS A 414 -73.13 -8.58 0.89
CA LYS A 414 -73.37 -7.48 1.84
C LYS A 414 -74.16 -6.32 1.23
N ARG A 415 -73.97 -6.04 -0.06
CA ARG A 415 -74.77 -5.04 -0.77
C ARG A 415 -76.24 -5.46 -0.92
N LEU A 416 -76.50 -6.76 -1.15
CA LEU A 416 -77.86 -7.30 -1.18
C LEU A 416 -78.49 -7.26 0.21
N ASP A 417 -77.78 -7.73 1.25
CA ASP A 417 -78.26 -7.67 2.64
C ASP A 417 -78.67 -6.22 3.02
N ILE A 418 -77.86 -5.22 2.65
CA ILE A 418 -78.19 -3.81 2.89
C ILE A 418 -79.44 -3.37 2.10
N ALA A 419 -79.58 -3.80 0.85
CA ALA A 419 -80.74 -3.46 0.04
C ALA A 419 -82.03 -4.08 0.60
N GLU A 420 -81.97 -5.33 1.08
CA GLU A 420 -83.09 -6.03 1.74
C GLU A 420 -83.49 -5.31 3.03
N ILE A 421 -82.53 -4.99 3.91
CA ILE A 421 -82.81 -4.24 5.14
C ILE A 421 -83.41 -2.87 4.84
N THR A 422 -82.96 -2.19 3.79
CA THR A 422 -83.51 -0.88 3.39
C THR A 422 -84.94 -1.01 2.87
N ALA A 423 -85.23 -2.07 2.11
CA ALA A 423 -86.59 -2.35 1.63
C ALA A 423 -87.53 -2.73 2.78
N GLU A 424 -87.09 -3.59 3.70
CA GLU A 424 -87.84 -3.93 4.90
C GLU A 424 -88.10 -2.71 5.76
N TYR A 425 -87.10 -1.85 5.97
CA TYR A 425 -87.26 -0.59 6.68
C TYR A 425 -88.34 0.30 6.03
N GLY A 426 -88.34 0.40 4.69
CA GLY A 426 -89.38 1.15 3.97
C GLY A 426 -90.78 0.54 4.11
N ILE A 427 -90.90 -0.79 4.13
CA ILE A 427 -92.18 -1.48 4.38
C ILE A 427 -92.63 -1.21 5.81
N LEU A 428 -91.73 -1.36 6.80
CA LEU A 428 -92.03 -1.11 8.21
C LEU A 428 -92.49 0.33 8.43
N GLN A 429 -91.81 1.30 7.84
CA GLN A 429 -92.19 2.71 7.92
C GLN A 429 -93.60 2.95 7.36
N ARG A 430 -93.93 2.35 6.21
CA ARG A 430 -95.28 2.44 5.64
C ARG A 430 -96.33 1.74 6.51
N THR A 431 -96.00 0.59 7.11
CA THR A 431 -96.92 -0.08 8.02
C THR A 431 -97.14 0.70 9.30
N GLU A 432 -96.11 1.36 9.83
CA GLU A 432 -96.21 2.25 10.99
C GLU A 432 -97.14 3.43 10.67
N GLU A 433 -96.97 4.06 9.51
CA GLU A 433 -97.84 5.15 9.06
C GLU A 433 -99.31 4.72 8.95
N LEU A 434 -99.58 3.56 8.31
CA LEU A 434 -100.94 3.02 8.19
C LEU A 434 -101.56 2.67 9.54
N LEU A 435 -100.77 2.14 10.48
CA LEU A 435 -101.24 1.81 11.83
C LEU A 435 -101.53 3.07 12.64
N LYS A 436 -100.68 4.10 12.56
CA LYS A 436 -100.95 5.40 13.21
C LYS A 436 -102.23 6.03 12.68
N GLN A 437 -102.43 6.05 11.36
CA GLN A 437 -103.66 6.56 10.75
C GLN A 437 -104.89 5.81 11.25
N ARG A 438 -104.86 4.46 11.25
CA ARG A 438 -105.97 3.66 11.77
C ARG A 438 -106.21 3.87 13.26
N HIS A 439 -105.14 4.02 14.05
CA HIS A 439 -105.25 4.27 15.48
C HIS A 439 -105.91 5.64 15.74
N GLU A 440 -105.50 6.68 15.01
CA GLU A 440 -106.13 8.00 15.09
C GLU A 440 -107.61 7.95 14.67
N ASP A 441 -107.95 7.25 13.58
CA ASP A 441 -109.33 7.09 13.13
C ASP A 441 -110.21 6.41 14.19
N ILE A 442 -109.71 5.31 14.79
CA ILE A 442 -110.42 4.56 15.83
C ILE A 442 -110.54 5.41 17.10
N GLN A 443 -109.48 6.14 17.48
CA GLN A 443 -109.49 6.98 18.67
C GLN A 443 -110.47 8.15 18.51
N GLN A 444 -110.58 8.75 17.33
CA GLN A 444 -111.59 9.76 17.00
C GLN A 444 -113.01 9.19 17.03
N GLN A 445 -113.22 7.96 16.51
CA GLN A 445 -114.52 7.29 16.58
C GLN A 445 -114.93 6.97 18.02
N LEU A 446 -113.98 6.52 18.85
CA LEU A 446 -114.22 6.23 20.26
C LEU A 446 -114.52 7.50 21.05
N GLN A 447 -113.75 8.58 20.85
CA GLN A 447 -114.05 9.89 21.46
C GLN A 447 -115.42 10.43 21.03
N ALA A 448 -115.79 10.32 19.76
CA ALA A 448 -117.11 10.74 19.29
C ALA A 448 -118.26 9.92 19.89
N ILE A 449 -118.03 8.64 20.22
CA ILE A 449 -119.02 7.78 20.90
C ILE A 449 -119.09 8.11 22.39
N GLU A 450 -117.95 8.36 23.04
CA GLU A 450 -117.83 8.77 24.43
C GLU A 450 -118.51 10.13 24.69
N ASP A 451 -118.27 11.11 23.81
CA ASP A 451 -118.90 12.43 23.86
C ASP A 451 -120.41 12.36 23.65
N LYS A 452 -120.88 11.52 22.71
CA LYS A 452 -122.32 11.29 22.49
C LYS A 452 -123.03 10.62 23.68
N LYS A 453 -122.29 9.91 24.53
CA LYS A 453 -122.82 9.23 25.72
C LYS A 453 -122.51 9.98 27.02
N GLY A 454 -121.82 11.12 26.96
CA GLY A 454 -121.54 11.98 28.11
C GLY A 454 -120.51 11.43 29.10
N ILE A 455 -119.67 10.48 28.69
CA ILE A 455 -118.69 9.80 29.56
C ILE A 455 -117.35 9.74 28.82
N SER A 456 -116.38 10.56 29.21
CA SER A 456 -115.01 10.53 28.65
C SER A 456 -114.11 9.57 29.45
N GLY A 457 -113.37 8.69 28.76
CA GLY A 457 -112.33 7.85 29.37
C GLY A 457 -112.73 6.42 29.76
N TYR A 458 -113.85 5.90 29.24
CA TYR A 458 -114.32 4.54 29.53
C TYR A 458 -113.62 3.48 28.66
N SER A 459 -113.19 3.82 27.43
CA SER A 459 -112.54 2.88 26.51
C SER A 459 -111.20 2.36 27.02
N TYR A 460 -110.41 3.23 27.67
CA TYR A 460 -109.08 2.88 28.19
C TYR A 460 -109.14 1.82 29.30
N THR A 461 -110.20 1.84 30.12
CA THR A 461 -110.37 0.88 31.21
C THR A 461 -110.94 -0.47 30.76
N GLN A 462 -111.64 -0.54 29.62
CA GLN A 462 -112.19 -1.79 29.09
C GLN A 462 -111.20 -2.55 28.20
N GLU A 463 -110.32 -1.84 27.47
CA GLU A 463 -109.29 -2.43 26.62
C GLU A 463 -108.29 -3.29 27.43
N GLU A 464 -107.98 -2.89 28.66
CA GLU A 464 -107.07 -3.62 29.56
C GLU A 464 -107.70 -4.95 30.06
N LEU A 465 -109.02 -5.02 30.20
CA LEU A 465 -109.76 -6.22 30.64
C LEU A 465 -110.00 -7.22 29.50
N GLU A 466 -110.25 -6.74 28.26
CA GLU A 466 -110.42 -7.60 27.08
C GLU A 466 -109.10 -8.23 26.61
N ARG A 467 -107.96 -7.52 26.77
CA ARG A 467 -106.62 -8.03 26.45
C ARG A 467 -106.27 -9.29 27.25
N VAL A 468 -106.77 -9.41 28.49
CA VAL A 468 -106.52 -10.55 29.37
C VAL A 468 -107.41 -11.75 29.02
N SER A 469 -108.61 -11.53 28.46
CA SER A 469 -109.55 -12.60 28.11
C SER A 469 -109.24 -13.25 26.75
N ALA A 470 -108.77 -12.47 25.75
CA ALA A 470 -108.47 -12.97 24.41
C ALA A 470 -107.24 -13.91 24.37
N VAL A 471 -106.20 -13.59 25.15
CA VAL A 471 -104.94 -14.37 25.19
C VAL A 471 -105.16 -15.81 25.68
N LYS A 472 -106.20 -16.05 26.48
CA LYS A 472 -106.48 -17.40 27.03
C LYS A 472 -107.16 -18.33 26.01
N SER A 473 -108.02 -17.81 25.13
CA SER A 473 -108.80 -18.64 24.19
C SER A 473 -108.00 -19.03 22.94
N GLU A 474 -107.13 -18.15 22.43
CA GLU A 474 -106.28 -18.46 21.27
C GLU A 474 -105.16 -19.47 21.60
N MET A 475 -104.75 -19.51 22.88
CA MET A 475 -103.70 -20.43 23.34
C MET A 475 -104.12 -21.90 23.27
N ASP A 476 -105.40 -22.22 23.52
CA ASP A 476 -105.86 -23.61 23.60
C ASP A 476 -106.17 -24.22 22.21
N GLU A 477 -106.61 -23.42 21.24
CA GLU A 477 -106.88 -23.90 19.88
C GLU A 477 -105.60 -24.05 19.01
N MET A 478 -104.63 -23.15 19.20
CA MET A 478 -103.31 -23.30 18.58
C MET A 478 -102.56 -24.52 19.11
N LYS A 479 -102.65 -24.85 20.41
CA LYS A 479 -101.97 -26.03 20.96
C LYS A 479 -102.39 -27.33 20.28
N GLY A 480 -103.67 -27.52 19.96
CA GLY A 480 -104.18 -28.73 19.31
C GLY A 480 -103.68 -28.95 17.88
N ARG A 481 -103.78 -27.92 17.02
CA ARG A 481 -103.34 -28.03 15.60
C ARG A 481 -101.83 -27.99 15.43
N THR A 482 -101.11 -27.40 16.38
CA THR A 482 -99.65 -27.35 16.34
C THR A 482 -99.05 -28.69 16.79
N LEU A 483 -99.66 -29.41 17.75
CA LEU A 483 -99.15 -30.71 18.24
C LEU A 483 -99.13 -31.82 17.16
N ASP A 484 -100.16 -31.91 16.31
CA ASP A 484 -100.24 -32.95 15.29
C ASP A 484 -99.29 -32.68 14.10
N ASN A 485 -99.25 -31.44 13.62
CA ASN A 485 -98.31 -31.04 12.57
C ASN A 485 -96.86 -31.06 13.05
N MET A 486 -96.60 -30.69 14.32
CA MET A 486 -95.27 -30.85 14.92
C MET A 486 -94.91 -32.32 15.04
N SER A 487 -95.82 -33.23 15.40
CA SER A 487 -95.50 -34.65 15.53
C SER A 487 -95.11 -35.30 14.20
N GLU A 488 -95.81 -34.95 13.10
CA GLU A 488 -95.45 -35.46 11.77
C GLU A 488 -94.16 -34.84 11.22
N MET A 489 -93.97 -33.53 11.42
CA MET A 489 -92.74 -32.84 11.03
C MET A 489 -91.54 -33.33 11.85
N VAL A 490 -91.71 -33.61 13.14
CA VAL A 490 -90.70 -34.20 14.02
C VAL A 490 -90.34 -35.60 13.56
N LYS A 491 -91.29 -36.44 13.12
CA LYS A 491 -90.98 -37.76 12.56
C LYS A 491 -90.17 -37.66 11.26
N LYS A 492 -90.55 -36.79 10.32
CA LYS A 492 -89.81 -36.56 9.06
C LYS A 492 -88.44 -35.92 9.30
N LEU A 493 -88.35 -34.96 10.22
CA LEU A 493 -87.08 -34.35 10.63
C LEU A 493 -86.17 -35.36 11.30
N ASN A 494 -86.68 -36.19 12.22
CA ASN A 494 -85.87 -37.22 12.88
C ASN A 494 -85.33 -38.26 11.89
N ALA A 495 -86.12 -38.66 10.89
CA ALA A 495 -85.66 -39.55 9.82
C ALA A 495 -84.56 -38.89 8.97
N MET A 496 -84.77 -37.66 8.50
CA MET A 496 -83.73 -36.92 7.75
C MET A 496 -82.47 -36.64 8.59
N VAL A 497 -82.63 -36.34 9.88
CA VAL A 497 -81.51 -36.13 10.82
C VAL A 497 -80.74 -37.44 11.00
N ALA A 498 -81.41 -38.58 11.10
CA ALA A 498 -80.75 -39.88 11.19
C ALA A 498 -79.92 -40.19 9.93
N ASP A 499 -80.46 -39.98 8.74
CA ASP A 499 -79.76 -40.20 7.46
C ASP A 499 -78.60 -39.20 7.23
N LYS A 500 -78.78 -37.94 7.63
CA LYS A 500 -77.68 -36.96 7.60
C LYS A 500 -76.62 -37.27 8.64
N LYS A 501 -76.99 -37.78 9.81
CA LYS A 501 -76.04 -38.20 10.85
C LYS A 501 -75.24 -39.42 10.41
N SER A 502 -75.85 -40.40 9.75
CA SER A 502 -75.14 -41.59 9.23
C SER A 502 -74.18 -41.24 8.09
N SER A 503 -74.58 -40.36 7.17
CA SER A 503 -73.72 -39.89 6.06
C SER A 503 -72.61 -38.92 6.50
N LEU A 504 -72.84 -38.07 7.51
CA LEU A 504 -71.84 -37.14 8.03
C LEU A 504 -70.85 -37.79 9.01
N ALA A 505 -71.20 -38.88 9.68
CA ALA A 505 -70.33 -39.57 10.62
C ALA A 505 -68.93 -39.93 10.07
N PRO A 506 -68.77 -40.55 8.89
CA PRO A 506 -67.45 -40.84 8.31
C PRO A 506 -66.69 -39.55 7.96
N ILE A 507 -67.37 -38.56 7.38
CA ILE A 507 -66.74 -37.27 7.01
C ILE A 507 -66.24 -36.55 8.27
N ILE A 508 -67.02 -36.53 9.36
CA ILE A 508 -66.62 -35.94 10.64
C ILE A 508 -65.41 -36.67 11.24
N LYS A 509 -65.35 -38.00 11.10
CA LYS A 509 -64.19 -38.80 11.56
C LYS A 509 -62.93 -38.43 10.78
N ASP A 510 -63.00 -38.34 9.46
CA ASP A 510 -61.88 -37.94 8.61
C ASP A 510 -61.45 -36.49 8.88
N LEU A 511 -62.41 -35.59 9.08
CA LEU A 511 -62.17 -34.18 9.41
C LEU A 511 -61.52 -34.04 10.79
N ARG A 512 -61.86 -34.90 11.76
CA ARG A 512 -61.22 -34.96 13.08
C ARG A 512 -59.76 -35.43 12.96
N GLN A 513 -59.49 -36.45 12.14
CA GLN A 513 -58.12 -36.91 11.87
C GLN A 513 -57.28 -35.85 11.15
N LEU A 514 -57.86 -35.16 10.15
CA LEU A 514 -57.21 -34.05 9.46
C LEU A 514 -56.93 -32.87 10.39
N ARG A 515 -57.87 -32.51 11.29
CA ARG A 515 -57.64 -31.48 12.31
C ARG A 515 -56.50 -31.86 13.25
N GLN A 516 -56.44 -33.12 13.67
CA GLN A 516 -55.36 -33.61 14.53
C GLN A 516 -54.01 -33.52 13.81
N LYS A 517 -53.92 -33.97 12.55
CA LYS A 517 -52.70 -33.82 11.73
C LYS A 517 -52.30 -32.36 11.51
N CYS A 518 -53.27 -31.47 11.26
CA CYS A 518 -53.00 -30.03 11.16
C CYS A 518 -52.48 -29.46 12.48
N GLN A 519 -53.01 -29.91 13.63
CA GLN A 519 -52.56 -29.47 14.94
C GLN A 519 -51.12 -29.95 15.23
N GLU A 520 -50.81 -31.21 14.94
CA GLU A 520 -49.47 -31.79 15.05
C GLU A 520 -48.46 -31.06 14.16
N LEU A 521 -48.80 -30.83 12.88
CA LEU A 521 -47.94 -30.07 11.96
C LEU A 521 -47.76 -28.61 12.38
N THR A 522 -48.78 -27.98 12.95
CA THR A 522 -48.69 -26.61 13.44
C THR A 522 -47.76 -26.54 14.67
N GLN A 523 -47.84 -27.54 15.56
CA GLN A 523 -46.95 -27.67 16.69
C GLN A 523 -45.49 -27.89 16.24
N GLU A 524 -45.25 -28.83 15.32
CA GLU A 524 -43.90 -29.11 14.80
C GLU A 524 -43.32 -27.87 14.08
N CYS A 525 -44.15 -27.14 13.32
CA CYS A 525 -43.73 -25.89 12.68
C CYS A 525 -43.39 -24.81 13.72
N GLY A 526 -44.18 -24.70 14.80
CA GLY A 526 -43.91 -23.81 15.92
C GLY A 526 -42.58 -24.15 16.61
N GLU A 527 -42.35 -25.42 16.92
CA GLU A 527 -41.11 -25.89 17.55
C GLU A 527 -39.89 -25.63 16.66
N LYS A 528 -39.95 -25.99 15.37
CA LYS A 528 -38.85 -25.71 14.42
C LYS A 528 -38.62 -24.21 14.23
N LYS A 529 -39.67 -23.40 14.25
CA LYS A 529 -39.55 -21.93 14.20
C LYS A 529 -38.84 -21.40 15.43
N THR A 530 -39.21 -21.84 16.63
CA THR A 530 -38.54 -21.40 17.87
C THR A 530 -37.06 -21.80 17.90
N GLN A 531 -36.72 -23.00 17.42
CA GLN A 531 -35.33 -23.44 17.27
C GLN A 531 -34.55 -22.58 16.27
N TYR A 532 -35.16 -22.28 15.12
CA TYR A 532 -34.57 -21.40 14.11
C TYR A 532 -34.35 -19.99 14.67
N ASP A 533 -35.35 -19.39 15.30
CA ASP A 533 -35.29 -18.04 15.86
C ASP A 533 -34.21 -17.95 16.96
N SER A 534 -34.09 -18.99 17.81
CA SER A 534 -33.04 -19.07 18.83
C SER A 534 -31.64 -19.19 18.23
N CYS A 535 -31.45 -20.04 17.21
CA CYS A 535 -30.16 -20.18 16.54
C CYS A 535 -29.78 -18.91 15.77
N ALA A 536 -30.75 -18.28 15.09
CA ALA A 536 -30.55 -17.02 14.38
C ALA A 536 -30.14 -15.89 15.32
N ALA A 537 -30.81 -15.74 16.46
CA ALA A 537 -30.45 -14.76 17.48
C ALA A 537 -29.05 -15.01 18.06
N GLY A 538 -28.68 -16.27 18.31
CA GLY A 538 -27.34 -16.63 18.76
C GLY A 538 -26.25 -16.29 17.74
N LEU A 539 -26.49 -16.60 16.46
CA LEU A 539 -25.56 -16.25 15.38
C LEU A 539 -25.46 -14.74 15.16
N GLU A 540 -26.57 -14.01 15.29
CA GLU A 540 -26.58 -12.56 15.16
C GLU A 540 -25.83 -11.87 16.32
N SER A 541 -25.99 -12.38 17.54
CA SER A 541 -25.21 -11.94 18.70
C SER A 541 -23.71 -12.18 18.49
N ASN A 542 -23.32 -13.38 18.05
CA ASN A 542 -21.92 -13.70 17.77
C ASN A 542 -21.35 -12.83 16.65
N ARG A 543 -22.13 -12.60 15.58
CA ARG A 543 -21.75 -11.67 14.50
C ARG A 543 -21.52 -10.27 15.04
N SER A 544 -22.44 -9.74 15.86
CA SER A 544 -22.30 -8.40 16.44
C SER A 544 -21.07 -8.29 17.35
N ALA A 545 -20.77 -9.33 18.14
CA ALA A 545 -19.58 -9.35 18.99
C ALA A 545 -18.29 -9.35 18.14
N LEU A 546 -18.21 -10.19 17.10
CA LEU A 546 -17.07 -10.22 16.18
C LEU A 546 -16.92 -8.91 15.41
N GLU A 547 -18.01 -8.29 14.98
CA GLU A 547 -17.97 -6.99 14.32
C GLU A 547 -17.44 -5.88 15.25
N GLN A 548 -17.76 -5.92 16.55
CA GLN A 548 -17.20 -5.00 17.53
C GLN A 548 -15.71 -5.26 17.79
N GLU A 549 -15.28 -6.52 17.90
CA GLU A 549 -13.88 -6.90 18.08
C GLU A 549 -13.02 -6.48 16.87
N VAL A 550 -13.52 -6.71 15.65
CA VAL A 550 -12.85 -6.26 14.42
C VAL A 550 -12.73 -4.75 14.37
N LYS A 551 -13.76 -4.00 14.80
CA LYS A 551 -13.68 -2.53 14.88
C LYS A 551 -12.63 -2.07 15.90
N ALA A 552 -12.61 -2.67 17.09
CA ALA A 552 -11.63 -2.35 18.12
C ALA A 552 -10.20 -2.63 17.63
N LEU A 553 -9.94 -3.79 17.03
CA LEU A 553 -8.64 -4.13 16.45
C LEU A 553 -8.25 -3.18 15.31
N HIS A 554 -9.21 -2.73 14.50
CA HIS A 554 -8.94 -1.77 13.43
C HIS A 554 -8.55 -0.40 13.99
N GLU A 555 -9.23 0.06 15.04
CA GLU A 555 -8.90 1.30 15.75
C GLU A 555 -7.52 1.21 16.42
N GLU A 556 -7.18 0.07 17.03
CA GLU A 556 -5.85 -0.17 17.59
C GLU A 556 -4.76 -0.14 16.50
N CYS A 557 -4.98 -0.78 15.36
CA CYS A 557 -4.05 -0.72 14.23
C CYS A 557 -3.82 0.72 13.75
N ILE A 558 -4.88 1.51 13.57
CA ILE A 558 -4.75 2.92 13.16
C ILE A 558 -3.98 3.75 14.20
N GLN A 559 -4.23 3.51 15.49
CA GLN A 559 -3.51 4.19 16.56
C GLN A 559 -2.02 3.81 16.57
N GLU A 560 -1.68 2.54 16.41
CA GLU A 560 -0.30 2.07 16.37
C GLU A 560 0.43 2.52 15.10
N GLU A 561 -0.23 2.55 13.93
CA GLU A 561 0.32 3.14 12.71
C GLU A 561 0.61 4.64 12.90
N SER A 562 -0.32 5.37 13.52
CA SER A 562 -0.14 6.79 13.83
C SER A 562 1.03 7.02 14.79
N ARG A 563 1.15 6.19 15.84
CA ARG A 563 2.29 6.21 16.78
C ARG A 563 3.60 5.90 16.06
N TYR A 564 3.62 4.88 15.21
CA TYR A 564 4.79 4.51 14.42
C TYR A 564 5.25 5.68 13.54
N HIS A 565 4.33 6.32 12.81
CA HIS A 565 4.66 7.47 11.97
C HIS A 565 5.17 8.65 12.79
N HIS A 566 4.55 8.95 13.94
CA HIS A 566 5.00 10.00 14.84
C HIS A 566 6.42 9.74 15.37
N ILE A 567 6.68 8.53 15.87
CA ILE A 567 8.01 8.13 16.37
C ILE A 567 9.03 8.15 15.24
N ASN A 568 8.68 7.71 14.04
CA ASN A 568 9.58 7.72 12.88
C ASN A 568 9.93 9.16 12.45
N CYS A 569 8.96 10.08 12.48
CA CYS A 569 9.22 11.50 12.26
C CYS A 569 10.15 12.08 13.34
N MET A 570 9.89 11.78 14.62
CA MET A 570 10.78 12.19 15.72
C MET A 570 12.18 11.62 15.56
N LYS A 571 12.31 10.35 15.19
CA LYS A 571 13.58 9.68 14.92
C LYS A 571 14.37 10.40 13.82
N LYS A 572 13.72 10.73 12.69
CA LYS A 572 14.37 11.49 11.61
C LYS A 572 14.84 12.87 12.06
N ILE A 573 14.03 13.58 12.85
CA ILE A 573 14.42 14.88 13.42
C ILE A 573 15.64 14.71 14.32
N LEU A 574 15.64 13.69 15.18
CA LEU A 574 16.77 13.38 16.06
C LEU A 574 18.02 12.98 15.27
N GLU A 575 17.89 12.18 14.21
CA GLU A 575 19.00 11.81 13.32
C GLU A 575 19.62 13.04 12.64
N VAL A 576 18.80 13.97 12.14
CA VAL A 576 19.29 15.24 11.58
C VAL A 576 19.98 16.08 12.65
N SER A 577 19.42 16.15 13.87
CA SER A 577 20.04 16.89 14.97
C SER A 577 21.39 16.28 15.39
N LEU A 578 21.48 14.95 15.42
CA LEU A 578 22.68 14.20 15.74
C LEU A 578 23.73 14.34 14.63
N GLN A 579 23.31 14.33 13.37
CA GLN A 579 24.20 14.58 12.24
C GLN A 579 24.76 16.00 12.28
N ARG A 580 23.91 17.01 12.55
CA ARG A 580 24.35 18.39 12.77
C ARG A 580 25.36 18.49 13.92
N ALA A 581 25.11 17.82 15.05
CA ALA A 581 26.04 17.80 16.18
C ALA A 581 27.37 17.11 15.82
N LYS A 582 27.33 16.00 15.08
CA LYS A 582 28.54 15.30 14.61
C LYS A 582 29.35 16.15 13.65
N ASP A 583 28.70 16.83 12.71
CA ASP A 583 29.38 17.67 11.73
C ASP A 583 29.95 18.94 12.38
N GLU A 584 29.25 19.52 13.36
CA GLU A 584 29.79 20.60 14.21
C GLU A 584 31.00 20.12 15.03
N MET A 585 30.94 18.92 15.61
CA MET A 585 32.06 18.35 16.36
C MET A 585 33.29 18.08 15.47
N LYS A 586 33.07 17.61 14.23
CA LYS A 586 34.15 17.44 13.24
C LYS A 586 34.78 18.79 12.87
N LEU A 587 33.96 19.80 12.61
CA LEU A 587 34.44 21.15 12.29
C LEU A 587 35.17 21.80 13.47
N TYR A 588 34.76 21.50 14.72
CA TYR A 588 35.44 21.98 15.92
C TYR A 588 36.81 21.31 16.15
N VAL A 589 36.90 19.99 15.90
CA VAL A 589 38.14 19.22 16.11
C VAL A 589 39.12 19.34 14.93
N SER A 590 38.68 19.78 13.75
CA SER A 590 39.52 19.87 12.55
C SER A 590 40.77 20.73 12.78
N SER A 591 41.91 20.35 12.18
CA SER A 591 43.18 21.05 12.37
C SER A 591 43.26 22.37 11.61
N ASP A 592 42.38 22.57 10.63
CA ASP A 592 42.36 23.74 9.75
C ASP A 592 41.57 24.89 10.37
N MET A 593 42.25 26.02 10.61
CA MET A 593 41.67 27.18 11.26
C MET A 593 40.52 27.79 10.44
N GLN A 594 40.55 27.70 9.10
CA GLN A 594 39.47 28.21 8.24
C GLN A 594 38.20 27.35 8.26
N GLU A 595 38.31 26.05 8.55
CA GLU A 595 37.15 25.17 8.68
C GLU A 595 36.48 25.32 10.04
N ARG A 596 37.24 25.50 11.12
CA ARG A 596 36.72 25.89 12.43
C ARG A 596 35.89 27.17 12.36
N ARG A 597 36.31 28.12 11.50
CA ARG A 597 35.57 29.37 11.26
C ARG A 597 34.16 29.19 10.71
N LYS A 598 33.84 28.02 10.14
CA LYS A 598 32.53 27.66 9.60
C LYS A 598 31.63 27.00 10.65
N ALA A 599 32.17 26.56 11.79
CA ALA A 599 31.39 26.01 12.90
C ALA A 599 30.35 27.03 13.37
N ILE A 600 29.12 26.56 13.60
CA ILE A 600 27.97 27.37 14.01
C ILE A 600 28.29 28.14 15.30
N ARG A 601 29.02 27.52 16.24
CA ARG A 601 29.48 28.18 17.48
C ARG A 601 30.36 29.40 17.20
N GLU A 602 31.32 29.28 16.29
CA GLU A 602 32.21 30.39 15.95
C GLU A 602 31.48 31.49 15.19
N GLN A 603 30.53 31.13 14.32
CA GLN A 603 29.69 32.11 13.63
C GLN A 603 28.86 32.92 14.62
N TYR A 604 28.17 32.26 15.56
CA TYR A 604 27.40 32.97 16.59
C TYR A 604 28.29 33.79 17.51
N THR A 605 29.48 33.30 17.87
CA THR A 605 30.44 34.08 18.69
C THR A 605 30.92 35.33 17.95
N ARG A 606 31.13 35.25 16.62
CA ARG A 606 31.41 36.44 15.79
C ARG A 606 30.23 37.40 15.76
N MET A 607 29.03 36.91 15.52
CA MET A 607 27.84 37.76 15.53
C MET A 607 27.65 38.45 16.88
N ILE A 608 27.88 37.74 18.00
CA ILE A 608 27.82 38.31 19.34
C ILE A 608 28.87 39.42 19.50
N THR A 609 30.13 39.15 19.14
CA THR A 609 31.20 40.16 19.26
C THR A 609 30.99 41.36 18.33
N GLU A 610 30.45 41.16 17.13
CA GLU A 610 30.03 42.24 16.22
C GLU A 610 28.92 43.09 16.83
N GLN A 611 27.90 42.47 17.43
CA GLN A 611 26.81 43.17 18.10
C GLN A 611 27.29 43.90 19.37
N GLU A 612 28.19 43.31 20.16
CA GLU A 612 28.81 43.96 21.30
C GLU A 612 29.65 45.17 20.88
N ASN A 613 30.43 45.05 19.79
CA ASN A 613 31.21 46.14 19.23
C ASN A 613 30.32 47.26 18.67
N LEU A 614 29.21 46.91 18.02
CA LEU A 614 28.20 47.87 17.59
C LEU A 614 27.59 48.60 18.80
N GLY A 615 27.27 47.84 19.87
CA GLY A 615 26.79 48.40 21.13
C GLY A 615 27.78 49.38 21.76
N LYS A 616 29.08 49.05 21.79
CA LYS A 616 30.14 49.95 22.26
C LYS A 616 30.22 51.23 21.41
N LYS A 617 30.24 51.10 20.07
CA LYS A 617 30.25 52.25 19.15
C LYS A 617 29.03 53.15 19.33
N LEU A 618 27.84 52.57 19.53
CA LEU A 618 26.62 53.34 19.78
C LEU A 618 26.66 54.06 21.12
N ARG A 619 27.23 53.46 22.17
CA ARG A 619 27.46 54.14 23.45
C ARG A 619 28.46 55.29 23.35
N GLU A 620 29.54 55.13 22.58
CA GLU A 620 30.49 56.22 22.30
C GLU A 620 29.85 57.36 21.49
N LYS A 621 29.03 57.02 20.47
CA LYS A 621 28.22 58.00 19.74
C LYS A 621 27.24 58.72 20.67
N GLN A 622 26.58 58.00 21.57
CA GLN A 622 25.69 58.60 22.56
C GLN A 622 26.43 59.53 23.52
N LYS A 623 27.63 59.13 23.98
CA LYS A 623 28.48 59.93 24.87
C LYS A 623 28.96 61.20 24.17
N SER A 624 29.48 61.11 22.95
CA SER A 624 29.90 62.27 22.15
C SER A 624 28.73 63.21 21.83
N VAL A 625 27.54 62.70 21.52
CA VAL A 625 26.33 63.53 21.37
C VAL A 625 25.98 64.22 22.67
N ARG A 626 26.02 63.53 23.81
CA ARG A 626 25.73 64.13 25.13
C ARG A 626 26.73 65.22 25.50
N GLU A 627 28.03 64.98 25.27
CA GLU A 627 29.11 65.94 25.53
C GLU A 627 29.06 67.15 24.58
N SER A 628 28.73 66.93 23.31
CA SER A 628 28.59 68.01 22.31
C SER A 628 27.26 68.74 22.38
N HIS A 629 26.21 68.17 22.98
CA HIS A 629 24.88 68.78 23.04
C HIS A 629 24.89 70.14 23.74
N GLY A 630 25.58 70.26 24.88
CA GLY A 630 25.70 71.52 25.62
C GLY A 630 26.40 72.63 24.82
N PRO A 631 27.63 72.40 24.32
CA PRO A 631 28.34 73.33 23.43
C PRO A 631 27.53 73.68 22.17
N ASN A 632 26.91 72.70 21.51
CA ASN A 632 26.10 72.92 20.31
C ASN A 632 24.85 73.76 20.61
N LEU A 633 24.18 73.54 21.75
CA LEU A 633 23.06 74.38 22.19
C LEU A 633 23.49 75.83 22.42
N LYS A 634 24.65 76.04 23.06
CA LYS A 634 25.23 77.38 23.22
C LYS A 634 25.54 78.01 21.86
N GLN A 635 26.15 77.25 20.94
CA GLN A 635 26.44 77.71 19.58
C GLN A 635 25.17 78.07 18.80
N VAL A 636 24.12 77.23 18.87
CA VAL A 636 22.81 77.50 18.26
C VAL A 636 22.17 78.75 18.87
N LYS A 637 22.28 78.95 20.19
CA LYS A 637 21.81 80.17 20.83
C LYS A 637 22.58 81.39 20.33
N MET A 638 23.91 81.32 20.27
CA MET A 638 24.75 82.40 19.72
C MET A 638 24.40 82.71 18.26
N TRP A 639 24.13 81.70 17.43
CA TRP A 639 23.69 81.90 16.05
C TRP A 639 22.30 82.53 15.95
N ARG A 640 21.35 82.14 16.83
CA ARG A 640 20.03 82.78 16.91
C ARG A 640 20.13 84.22 17.39
N ASP A 641 20.95 84.49 18.40
CA ASP A 641 21.19 85.84 18.91
C ASP A 641 21.85 86.70 17.83
N PHE A 642 22.80 86.15 17.07
CA PHE A 642 23.39 86.81 15.90
C PHE A 642 22.35 87.06 14.79
N GLN A 643 21.49 86.09 14.49
CA GLN A 643 20.42 86.25 13.51
C GLN A 643 19.44 87.36 13.93
N LEU A 644 19.00 87.37 15.19
CA LEU A 644 18.16 88.44 15.75
C LEU A 644 18.85 89.79 15.67
N LEU A 645 20.16 89.86 15.95
CA LEU A 645 20.92 91.10 15.84
C LEU A 645 21.00 91.59 14.39
N MET A 646 21.14 90.67 13.43
CA MET A 646 21.11 90.98 12.00
C MET A 646 19.72 91.37 11.50
N GLU A 647 18.66 90.75 12.02
CA GLU A 647 17.26 91.11 11.76
C GLU A 647 16.94 92.48 12.34
N CYS A 648 17.31 92.77 13.59
CA CYS A 648 17.20 94.10 14.20
C CYS A 648 18.00 95.14 13.41
N LYS A 649 19.22 94.82 12.96
CA LYS A 649 20.03 95.71 12.11
C LYS A 649 19.35 95.96 10.76
N LYS A 650 18.74 94.94 10.16
CA LYS A 650 17.94 95.05 8.94
C LYS A 650 16.69 95.90 9.16
N GLU A 651 15.96 95.70 10.25
CA GLU A 651 14.78 96.50 10.60
C GLU A 651 15.12 97.96 10.89
N CYS A 652 16.23 98.22 11.58
CA CYS A 652 16.72 99.58 11.79
C CYS A 652 17.06 100.25 10.46
N PHE A 653 17.75 99.53 9.56
CA PHE A 653 18.05 100.01 8.22
C PHE A 653 16.77 100.30 7.40
N LEU A 654 15.78 99.41 7.46
CA LEU A 654 14.49 99.58 6.78
C LEU A 654 13.65 100.73 7.37
N LYS A 655 13.65 100.92 8.70
CA LYS A 655 12.97 102.06 9.35
C LYS A 655 13.63 103.38 8.97
N GLN A 656 14.96 103.40 8.88
CA GLN A 656 15.71 104.58 8.40
C GLN A 656 15.40 104.88 6.92
N GLN A 657 15.09 103.86 6.13
CA GLN A 657 14.68 104.01 4.72
C GLN A 657 13.21 104.44 4.58
N ASN A 658 12.31 103.94 5.42
CA ASN A 658 10.86 104.22 5.35
C ASN A 658 10.44 105.54 6.02
N GLN A 659 11.20 106.08 6.98
CA GLN A 659 10.94 107.42 7.54
C GLN A 659 11.27 108.56 6.56
N ALA A 660 11.97 108.27 5.46
CA ALA A 660 12.26 109.26 4.43
C ALA A 660 11.14 109.41 3.36
N SER A 661 10.05 108.61 3.39
CA SER A 661 9.21 108.43 2.20
C SER A 661 7.68 108.37 2.39
N ILE A 662 7.09 108.96 3.44
CA ILE A 662 5.62 109.21 3.51
C ILE A 662 5.32 110.54 4.24
N GLY A 663 4.88 111.56 3.49
CA GLY A 663 4.50 112.88 3.99
C GLY A 663 3.06 112.96 4.49
N GLN A 664 2.82 113.74 5.56
CA GLN A 664 1.51 114.09 6.11
C GLN A 664 0.87 115.25 5.33
N VAL A 665 -0.42 115.12 5.01
CA VAL A 665 -1.31 116.23 4.59
C VAL A 665 -2.26 116.53 5.76
N ILE A 666 -2.34 117.80 6.16
CA ILE A 666 -3.28 118.36 7.14
C ILE A 666 -4.37 119.11 6.36
N GLN A 667 -5.64 118.97 6.78
CA GLN A 667 -6.78 119.72 6.25
C GLN A 667 -7.40 120.57 7.37
N GLU A 668 -7.30 121.89 7.28
CA GLU A 668 -8.23 122.85 7.89
C GLU A 668 -8.24 124.15 7.04
N GLY A 669 -9.38 124.43 6.39
CA GLY A 669 -9.82 125.79 6.04
C GLY A 669 -9.25 126.48 4.78
N GLY A 670 -9.89 126.23 3.61
CA GLY A 670 -10.00 127.21 2.52
C GLY A 670 -8.81 127.33 1.55
N GLU A 671 -9.13 127.21 0.26
CA GLU A 671 -8.25 127.30 -0.93
C GLU A 671 -7.38 126.08 -1.25
N ASP A 672 -7.71 125.44 -2.38
CA ASP A 672 -6.84 124.49 -3.08
C ASP A 672 -5.50 125.17 -3.44
N ARG A 673 -4.39 124.68 -2.88
CA ARG A 673 -3.08 124.77 -3.54
C ARG A 673 -2.25 123.51 -3.31
N LEU A 674 -2.16 122.71 -4.37
CA LEU A 674 -1.06 121.79 -4.62
C LEU A 674 0.25 122.59 -4.71
N VAL A 675 1.25 122.24 -3.89
CA VAL A 675 2.65 122.31 -4.31
C VAL A 675 3.37 121.07 -3.78
N LEU A 676 4.12 120.48 -4.71
CA LEU A 676 4.87 119.22 -4.70
C LEU A 676 5.66 118.89 -3.43
#